data_AF-F8E408-F1
#
_entry.id   AF-F8E408-F1
#
_cell.length_a   1.000
_cell.length_b   1.000
_cell.length_c   1.000
_cell.angle_alpha   90.00
_cell.angle_beta   90.00
_cell.angle_gamma   90.00
#
_symmetry.space_group_name_H-M   'P 1'
#
loop_
_entity.id
_entity.type
_entity.pdbx_description
1 polymer ?
#
loop_
_entity_poly.entity_id
_entity_poly.type
_entity_poly.pdbx_seq_one_letter_code
_entity_poly.pdbx_strand_id
1 'polypeptide(L)'
;MLNTRPTNCGYPVSLLSYTNEVHQTNQLLFVLIKGIFHIEIIKICFKIYFDNESKKLYTEYKNEGLVMLKEYEDHVQEREKLGIPPLPLSPELTKEVCEKLENPANQKEQDYLLYLLKERVAPGVDPASKVKAEWLNKVATGEVKSPAVSAEDAVDILGTMLGGYNVQYLVELLKDDQLGKKAAEALKTTILVYDAFDDVLKLSKSNSNAKEVITSWAEGEWFTSKPDFPKEMKLKVYKVEGEINTDDFSPAKHAWSRPDIPMHALAMGESRFPEGNETIKKFREEGYKVAFVGDVVGTGSSRKSACNSVMWHIGEDIPNVPNKRNAGVVIGGLIAPIFFNTTEDSGGLPVMCDVTGMNTGDVIILDFEKGEVRKDDGTVLTNFELKPKTLRDEYKAGGRLNLIIGRSLTNKARSALGMDESDLFIKPDNPKPKPGQAYSLAQKIVGKACGEAGVLPGTSCEPKMTTVGSQDTTGPMTADELKELACLKFQTDLFMQSFCHTAAYPKSADVKMHKSLPDFITEREGVALKPGDGVIHSWLNRLLLPDTVGTGGDSHTRFPIGISFPAGSGLVAFAGALGFMPLDMPESVLVKFKGELNPGITLRDVVNAIPYFAIQEGLLTVEKAGKKNIFNGRIVEMEGLPDLTVEQAFELTDASAERSAAGATIKLSEESVAEFLKSNIALMKKMIEDGYQYADTLKKRIEDCEKWLEKPALLERDKDAEYAAVLEIDLNDIKEPILACPNDPDDVKLLSDVAGTNIDEVFVGSCMTNIGHFRAAGKIWEGEKYPQTRIWVTPPTKMDEAKLKEEGYYSIYSQIGARVEIPGCSLCMGNQARVRPETNVLSTSTRNFDNRIGDGAQVYLGSAELTAITGLLGKLPSVDDYMDIINKKVTPNKEEIYKYLEFDKMGKVKLTYS
;
A
#
# COMPACT_ATOMS: atom_id res chain seq x y z
N MET A 1 -45.44 36.21 41.71
CA MET A 1 -46.52 35.25 42.04
C MET A 1 -45.82 33.92 42.33
N LEU A 2 -45.33 33.75 43.57
CA LEU A 2 -45.95 33.01 44.70
C LEU A 2 -46.02 31.51 44.37
N ASN A 3 -45.29 30.59 44.99
CA ASN A 3 -44.98 30.35 46.41
C ASN A 3 -43.86 29.28 46.52
N THR A 4 -43.03 29.05 47.55
CA THR A 4 -42.53 29.70 48.79
C THR A 4 -41.48 28.74 49.36
N ARG A 5 -40.37 29.28 49.89
CA ARG A 5 -39.35 28.62 50.76
C ARG A 5 -39.97 28.22 52.15
N PRO A 6 -39.29 27.72 53.23
CA PRO A 6 -37.84 27.75 53.53
C PRO A 6 -37.16 26.67 54.46
N THR A 7 -35.82 26.79 54.55
CA THR A 7 -34.88 26.72 55.72
C THR A 7 -34.50 25.43 56.48
N ASN A 8 -33.18 25.16 56.41
CA ASN A 8 -32.16 24.77 57.42
C ASN A 8 -32.53 24.55 58.89
N CYS A 9 -31.82 23.58 59.51
CA CYS A 9 -31.33 23.68 60.90
C CYS A 9 -30.12 22.74 61.18
N GLY A 10 -29.08 23.23 61.86
CA GLY A 10 -28.28 22.44 62.83
C GLY A 10 -26.78 22.15 62.55
N TYR A 11 -25.89 23.04 63.01
CA TYR A 11 -24.50 22.76 63.47
C TYR A 11 -24.54 22.30 64.97
N PRO A 12 -23.51 21.68 65.62
CA PRO A 12 -22.09 22.11 65.77
C PRO A 12 -21.01 21.00 65.69
N VAL A 13 -19.73 21.24 65.30
CA VAL A 13 -18.53 21.73 66.08
C VAL A 13 -18.24 20.85 67.32
N SER A 14 -17.09 20.15 67.46
CA SER A 14 -15.77 20.68 67.90
C SER A 14 -14.68 19.56 67.82
N LEU A 15 -13.48 19.80 67.22
CA LEU A 15 -12.19 20.24 67.82
C LEU A 15 -11.51 19.19 68.72
N LEU A 16 -10.35 18.62 68.39
CA LEU A 16 -8.94 19.05 68.65
C LEU A 16 -8.17 17.73 68.99
N SER A 17 -6.87 17.47 68.82
CA SER A 17 -5.71 18.14 68.22
C SER A 17 -4.43 17.36 68.60
N TYR A 18 -3.31 17.66 67.90
CA TYR A 18 -1.89 17.54 68.31
C TYR A 18 -1.30 16.13 68.66
N THR A 19 -0.08 15.71 68.33
CA THR A 19 1.05 16.06 67.44
C THR A 19 2.20 15.07 67.74
N ASN A 20 3.17 14.96 66.81
CA ASN A 20 4.60 14.66 67.04
C ASN A 20 5.00 13.23 67.48
N GLU A 21 6.15 12.65 67.14
CA GLU A 21 7.24 12.80 66.16
C GLU A 21 8.27 11.69 66.54
N VAL A 22 9.24 11.36 65.67
CA VAL A 22 10.60 10.85 66.01
C VAL A 22 10.86 9.32 66.23
N HIS A 23 11.44 8.72 65.16
CA HIS A 23 12.74 8.00 65.06
C HIS A 23 12.98 6.47 65.28
N GLN A 24 13.75 5.97 64.30
CA GLN A 24 14.94 5.09 64.34
C GLN A 24 14.84 3.55 64.23
N THR A 25 15.22 3.08 63.03
CA THR A 25 16.21 2.04 62.68
C THR A 25 16.91 1.25 63.80
N ASN A 26 16.89 -0.10 63.76
CA ASN A 26 17.94 -0.96 63.16
C ASN A 26 17.82 -2.47 63.47
N GLN A 27 18.29 -3.24 62.49
CA GLN A 27 18.60 -4.68 62.34
C GLN A 27 19.11 -5.50 63.54
N LEU A 28 18.79 -6.82 63.53
CA LEU A 28 19.64 -8.04 63.66
C LEU A 28 18.68 -9.24 63.97
N LEU A 29 18.84 -10.52 63.60
CA LEU A 29 19.81 -11.34 62.87
C LEU A 29 19.15 -12.72 62.61
N PHE A 30 19.51 -13.36 61.50
CA PHE A 30 19.21 -14.75 61.08
C PHE A 30 19.52 -15.84 62.12
N VAL A 31 18.73 -16.94 62.15
CA VAL A 31 19.18 -18.36 61.97
C VAL A 31 18.01 -19.27 61.52
N LEU A 32 18.29 -20.03 60.45
CA LEU A 32 17.61 -21.17 59.79
C LEU A 32 16.92 -22.26 60.67
N ILE A 33 15.86 -22.89 60.13
CA ILE A 33 15.78 -24.33 59.77
C ILE A 33 14.64 -24.61 58.76
N LYS A 34 14.98 -25.46 57.78
CA LYS A 34 14.29 -26.10 56.62
C LYS A 34 12.84 -26.58 56.88
N GLY A 35 11.94 -26.78 55.90
CA GLY A 35 12.01 -26.81 54.43
C GLY A 35 10.74 -27.46 53.84
N ILE A 36 10.64 -27.44 52.50
CA ILE A 36 9.60 -28.05 51.62
C ILE A 36 8.32 -27.22 51.47
N PHE A 37 8.34 -26.32 50.49
CA PHE A 37 7.25 -25.90 49.58
C PHE A 37 7.66 -24.53 49.01
N HIS A 38 8.55 -24.46 48.00
CA HIS A 38 8.79 -23.21 47.26
C HIS A 38 9.59 -23.49 45.97
N ILE A 39 8.90 -23.95 44.92
CA ILE A 39 9.38 -23.81 43.53
C ILE A 39 8.26 -23.30 42.59
N GLU A 40 6.98 -23.45 42.92
CA GLU A 40 5.89 -22.90 42.08
C GLU A 40 5.46 -21.46 42.43
N ILE A 41 5.61 -21.02 43.69
CA ILE A 41 5.22 -19.66 44.09
C ILE A 41 6.25 -18.60 43.65
N ILE A 42 7.53 -18.98 43.50
CA ILE A 42 8.56 -18.06 42.97
C ILE A 42 8.43 -17.88 41.45
N LYS A 43 7.96 -18.87 40.71
CA LYS A 43 7.67 -18.72 39.26
C LYS A 43 6.42 -17.87 38.99
N ILE A 44 5.46 -17.85 39.90
CA ILE A 44 4.27 -16.98 39.81
C ILE A 44 4.60 -15.55 40.24
N CYS A 45 5.46 -15.35 41.25
CA CYS A 45 5.89 -14.01 41.66
C CYS A 45 6.91 -13.35 40.72
N PHE A 46 7.74 -14.10 39.98
CA PHE A 46 8.66 -13.52 38.99
C PHE A 46 7.99 -13.17 37.65
N LYS A 47 6.89 -13.85 37.28
CA LYS A 47 6.16 -13.59 36.03
C LYS A 47 5.15 -12.45 36.13
N ILE A 48 4.81 -12.02 37.34
CA ILE A 48 3.95 -10.85 37.63
C ILE A 48 4.78 -9.57 37.84
N TYR A 49 6.11 -9.66 37.89
CA TYR A 49 7.00 -8.53 38.16
C TYR A 49 7.45 -7.75 36.92
N PHE A 50 7.31 -8.30 35.70
CA PHE A 50 7.79 -7.65 34.46
C PHE A 50 6.70 -7.05 33.55
N ASP A 51 5.44 -7.01 34.00
CA ASP A 51 4.34 -6.41 33.23
C ASP A 51 3.49 -5.41 34.05
N ASN A 52 4.00 -5.02 35.22
CA ASN A 52 3.35 -4.08 36.14
C ASN A 52 4.24 -2.91 36.58
N GLU A 53 5.54 -2.88 36.27
CA GLU A 53 6.36 -1.68 36.57
C GLU A 53 5.99 -0.49 35.67
N SER A 54 5.67 -0.74 34.41
CA SER A 54 5.15 0.26 33.46
C SER A 54 3.77 0.80 33.86
N LYS A 55 2.89 -0.03 34.44
CA LYS A 55 1.57 0.39 34.95
C LYS A 55 1.62 1.10 36.30
N LYS A 56 2.62 0.82 37.15
CA LYS A 56 2.75 1.42 38.49
C LYS A 56 3.48 2.76 38.48
N LEU A 57 4.41 2.96 37.54
CA LEU A 57 5.04 4.27 37.29
C LEU A 57 4.00 5.34 36.89
N TYR A 58 2.94 4.93 36.18
CA TYR A 58 1.90 5.78 35.58
C TYR A 58 0.95 6.46 36.58
N THR A 59 0.62 5.85 37.73
CA THR A 59 -0.45 6.36 38.61
C THR A 59 0.00 7.46 39.60
N GLU A 60 1.30 7.75 39.72
CA GLU A 60 1.85 8.67 40.74
C GLU A 60 2.30 10.06 40.23
N TYR A 61 2.03 10.43 38.97
CA TYR A 61 2.48 11.71 38.39
C TYR A 61 1.48 12.87 38.55
N LYS A 62 1.09 13.16 39.79
CA LYS A 62 0.24 14.31 40.09
C LYS A 62 1.10 15.47 40.62
N ASN A 63 1.19 16.52 39.79
CA ASN A 63 1.69 17.87 40.07
C ASN A 63 3.22 18.06 40.09
N GLU A 64 3.78 18.63 39.01
CA GLU A 64 4.30 20.01 38.96
C GLU A 64 5.13 20.24 37.69
N GLY A 65 4.63 21.12 36.81
CA GLY A 65 5.38 21.92 35.85
C GLY A 65 6.09 21.21 34.69
N LEU A 66 5.47 21.18 33.50
CA LEU A 66 6.07 21.24 32.16
C LEU A 66 4.93 21.43 31.14
N VAL A 67 5.09 22.33 30.17
CA VAL A 67 3.96 22.75 29.30
C VAL A 67 3.82 21.89 28.03
N MET A 68 4.88 21.23 27.52
CA MET A 68 4.82 20.40 26.29
C MET A 68 4.86 18.88 26.54
N LEU A 69 5.65 18.36 27.49
CA LEU A 69 5.46 16.96 27.95
C LEU A 69 4.04 16.69 28.45
N LYS A 70 3.38 17.69 29.02
CA LYS A 70 1.99 17.59 29.44
C LYS A 70 1.03 17.37 28.28
N GLU A 71 1.23 18.02 27.13
CA GLU A 71 0.39 17.78 25.94
C GLU A 71 0.59 16.35 25.41
N TYR A 72 1.83 15.84 25.45
CA TYR A 72 2.09 14.44 25.11
C TYR A 72 1.46 13.47 26.12
N GLU A 73 1.48 13.79 27.42
CA GLU A 73 0.80 13.00 28.46
C GLU A 73 -0.72 13.02 28.32
N ASP A 74 -1.30 14.18 28.01
CA ASP A 74 -2.73 14.32 27.71
C ASP A 74 -3.09 13.45 26.49
N HIS A 75 -2.26 13.46 25.44
CA HIS A 75 -2.41 12.58 24.27
C HIS A 75 -2.28 11.08 24.60
N VAL A 76 -1.35 10.72 25.48
CA VAL A 76 -1.22 9.33 25.99
C VAL A 76 -2.53 8.91 26.67
N GLN A 77 -3.07 9.75 27.56
CA GLN A 77 -4.33 9.48 28.26
C GLN A 77 -5.54 9.40 27.32
N GLU A 78 -5.59 10.25 26.30
CA GLU A 78 -6.65 10.21 25.28
C GLU A 78 -6.64 8.88 24.51
N ARG A 79 -5.45 8.37 24.18
CA ARG A 79 -5.29 7.13 23.42
C ARG A 79 -5.41 5.88 24.26
N GLU A 80 -5.04 5.93 25.52
CA GLU A 80 -5.29 4.82 26.46
C GLU A 80 -6.79 4.53 26.60
N LYS A 81 -7.66 5.56 26.56
CA LYS A 81 -9.12 5.39 26.55
C LYS A 81 -9.63 4.59 25.34
N LEU A 82 -8.87 4.60 24.24
CA LEU A 82 -9.14 3.82 23.03
C LEU A 82 -8.41 2.46 23.04
N GLY A 83 -7.58 2.17 24.05
CA GLY A 83 -6.80 0.94 24.15
C GLY A 83 -5.62 0.88 23.18
N ILE A 84 -5.10 2.01 22.71
CA ILE A 84 -4.01 2.10 21.72
C ILE A 84 -2.83 2.93 22.25
N PRO A 85 -1.58 2.67 21.81
CA PRO A 85 -0.42 3.45 22.23
C PRO A 85 -0.45 4.88 21.68
N PRO A 86 0.32 5.82 22.28
CA PRO A 86 0.49 7.17 21.76
C PRO A 86 1.14 7.16 20.38
N LEU A 87 1.01 8.29 19.66
CA LEU A 87 1.77 8.51 18.42
C LEU A 87 3.29 8.55 18.71
N PRO A 88 4.13 8.21 17.71
CA PRO A 88 5.56 8.48 17.77
C PRO A 88 5.83 9.97 18.02
N LEU A 89 6.98 10.29 18.61
CA LEU A 89 7.39 11.66 18.89
C LEU A 89 7.59 12.45 17.61
N SER A 90 7.15 13.72 17.62
CA SER A 90 7.51 14.68 16.58
C SER A 90 8.97 15.11 16.73
N PRO A 91 9.56 15.80 15.74
CA PRO A 91 10.90 16.37 15.85
C PRO A 91 11.04 17.33 17.04
N GLU A 92 10.01 18.14 17.30
CA GLU A 92 9.98 19.10 18.39
C GLU A 92 9.96 18.41 19.76
N LEU A 93 9.10 17.40 19.93
CA LEU A 93 9.03 16.60 21.16
C LEU A 93 10.32 15.79 21.36
N THR A 94 10.89 15.25 20.28
CA THR A 94 12.18 14.52 20.35
C THR A 94 13.30 15.44 20.81
N LYS A 95 13.33 16.69 20.30
CA LYS A 95 14.29 17.70 20.74
C LYS A 95 14.14 18.02 22.22
N GLU A 96 12.91 18.23 22.70
CA GLU A 96 12.65 18.49 24.13
C GLU A 96 13.08 17.31 25.00
N VAL A 97 12.78 16.06 24.58
CA VAL A 97 13.23 14.85 25.29
C VAL A 97 14.76 14.81 25.38
N CYS A 98 15.46 15.12 24.27
CA CYS A 98 16.91 15.18 24.24
C CYS A 98 17.48 16.24 25.19
N GLU A 99 16.96 17.47 25.14
CA GLU A 99 17.38 18.58 26.02
C GLU A 99 17.14 18.26 27.51
N LYS A 100 16.03 17.59 27.83
CA LYS A 100 15.74 17.17 29.21
C LYS A 100 16.62 16.03 29.71
N LEU A 101 17.06 15.13 28.83
CA LEU A 101 18.00 14.07 29.19
C LEU A 101 19.37 14.63 29.61
N GLU A 102 19.70 15.87 29.25
CA GLU A 102 20.94 16.53 29.71
C GLU A 102 20.89 16.90 31.20
N ASN A 103 19.70 17.17 31.75
CA ASN A 103 19.49 17.51 33.16
C ASN A 103 18.10 17.08 33.68
N PRO A 104 17.85 15.76 33.85
CA PRO A 104 16.58 15.25 34.35
C PRO A 104 16.39 15.61 35.83
N ALA A 105 15.15 15.89 36.25
CA ALA A 105 14.85 16.32 37.62
C ALA A 105 15.03 15.20 38.65
N ASN A 106 14.82 13.94 38.25
CA ASN A 106 14.99 12.76 39.11
C ASN A 106 15.13 11.48 38.26
N GLN A 107 15.49 10.36 38.89
CA GLN A 107 15.67 9.06 38.22
C GLN A 107 14.41 8.59 37.47
N LYS A 108 13.22 8.88 38.01
CA LYS A 108 11.95 8.47 37.41
C LYS A 108 11.69 9.19 36.09
N GLU A 109 11.94 10.50 36.03
CA GLU A 109 11.88 11.28 34.79
C GLU A 109 12.95 10.80 33.81
N GLN A 110 14.17 10.55 34.29
CA GLN A 110 15.26 10.00 33.49
C GLN A 110 14.87 8.70 32.77
N ASP A 111 14.32 7.72 33.50
CA ASP A 111 13.94 6.42 32.94
C ASP A 111 12.82 6.56 31.90
N TYR A 112 11.85 7.45 32.17
CA TYR A 112 10.75 7.72 31.24
C TYR A 112 11.23 8.41 29.96
N LEU A 113 12.08 9.44 30.07
CA LEU A 113 12.66 10.12 28.91
C LEU A 113 13.52 9.17 28.07
N LEU A 114 14.27 8.27 28.72
CA LEU A 114 15.07 7.27 28.02
C LEU A 114 14.17 6.26 27.29
N TYR A 115 13.05 5.84 27.89
CA TYR A 115 12.03 5.05 27.21
C TYR A 115 11.48 5.78 25.98
N LEU A 116 11.11 7.06 26.11
CA LEU A 116 10.61 7.86 24.99
C LEU A 116 11.62 7.94 23.84
N LEU A 117 12.90 8.20 24.16
CA LEU A 117 13.97 8.25 23.17
C LEU A 117 14.21 6.90 22.47
N LYS A 118 14.19 5.79 23.22
CA LYS A 118 14.48 4.45 22.69
C LYS A 118 13.32 3.82 21.93
N GLU A 119 12.09 4.03 22.41
CA GLU A 119 10.92 3.26 21.96
C GLU A 119 9.85 4.09 21.27
N ARG A 120 9.87 5.43 21.34
CA ARG A 120 8.82 6.30 20.78
C ARG A 120 9.28 7.21 19.64
N VAL A 121 10.54 7.15 19.22
CA VAL A 121 11.04 7.88 18.03
C VAL A 121 11.03 6.95 16.83
N ALA A 122 10.43 7.38 15.71
CA ALA A 122 10.45 6.60 14.46
C ALA A 122 11.89 6.46 13.92
N PRO A 123 12.28 5.29 13.38
CA PRO A 123 13.63 5.03 12.88
C PRO A 123 13.86 5.61 11.47
N GLY A 124 15.02 5.33 10.87
CA GLY A 124 15.26 5.62 9.46
C GLY A 124 15.52 7.11 9.20
N VAL A 125 14.92 7.64 8.14
CA VAL A 125 15.03 9.06 7.74
C VAL A 125 13.82 9.90 8.11
N ASP A 126 13.05 9.50 9.13
CA ASP A 126 12.04 10.37 9.72
C ASP A 126 12.69 11.65 10.31
N PRO A 127 12.06 12.83 10.21
CA PRO A 127 12.62 14.06 10.78
C PRO A 127 12.93 13.97 12.29
N ALA A 128 12.16 13.20 13.08
CA ALA A 128 12.46 12.98 14.51
C ALA A 128 13.70 12.10 14.70
N SER A 129 13.90 11.12 13.82
CA SER A 129 15.12 10.30 13.77
C SER A 129 16.36 11.16 13.57
N LYS A 130 16.29 12.20 12.72
CA LYS A 130 17.40 13.13 12.51
C LYS A 130 17.83 13.83 13.80
N VAL A 131 16.86 14.39 14.54
CA VAL A 131 17.09 15.07 15.82
C VAL A 131 17.73 14.11 16.83
N LYS A 132 17.19 12.89 16.93
CA LYS A 132 17.72 11.83 17.79
C LYS A 132 19.17 11.47 17.41
N ALA A 133 19.46 11.23 16.14
CA ALA A 133 20.79 10.85 15.68
C ALA A 133 21.82 11.95 15.93
N GLU A 134 21.48 13.20 15.63
CA GLU A 134 22.33 14.37 15.87
C GLU A 134 22.67 14.53 17.35
N TRP A 135 21.68 14.42 18.24
CA TRP A 135 21.90 14.53 19.68
C TRP A 135 22.73 13.37 20.23
N LEU A 136 22.44 12.13 19.84
CA LEU A 136 23.22 10.96 20.24
C LEU A 136 24.69 11.08 19.81
N ASN A 137 24.95 11.58 18.61
CA ASN A 137 26.31 11.84 18.16
C ASN A 137 27.03 12.86 19.06
N LYS A 138 26.35 13.95 19.45
CA LYS A 138 26.91 14.94 20.38
C LYS A 138 27.22 14.38 21.76
N VAL A 139 26.40 13.44 22.24
CA VAL A 139 26.68 12.71 23.48
C VAL A 139 27.87 11.78 23.33
N ALA A 140 27.95 11.04 22.21
CA ALA A 140 29.05 10.14 21.90
C ALA A 140 30.40 10.87 21.81
N THR A 141 30.44 12.04 21.16
CA THR A 141 31.66 12.86 21.00
C THR A 141 31.97 13.76 22.21
N GLY A 142 31.09 13.79 23.22
CA GLY A 142 31.26 14.59 24.42
C GLY A 142 31.00 16.08 24.25
N GLU A 143 30.41 16.52 23.13
CA GLU A 143 29.92 17.89 22.94
C GLU A 143 28.77 18.20 23.93
N VAL A 144 27.93 17.20 24.19
CA VAL A 144 26.82 17.25 25.14
C VAL A 144 27.02 16.17 26.20
N LYS A 145 26.57 16.43 27.44
CA LYS A 145 26.60 15.45 28.53
C LYS A 145 25.18 15.15 29.00
N SER A 146 24.92 13.88 29.27
CA SER A 146 23.68 13.41 29.88
C SER A 146 24.02 12.48 31.04
N PRO A 147 23.41 12.63 32.23
CA PRO A 147 23.52 11.63 33.31
C PRO A 147 22.80 10.31 32.98
N ALA A 148 21.96 10.31 31.94
CA ALA A 148 21.12 9.19 31.54
C ALA A 148 21.69 8.35 30.39
N VAL A 149 22.51 8.97 29.54
CA VAL A 149 23.04 8.37 28.33
C VAL A 149 24.55 8.59 28.34
N SER A 150 25.31 7.52 28.56
CA SER A 150 26.77 7.56 28.39
C SER A 150 27.14 7.62 26.90
N ALA A 151 28.41 7.93 26.61
CA ALA A 151 28.90 7.89 25.23
C ALA A 151 28.73 6.50 24.60
N GLU A 152 28.91 5.43 25.38
CA GLU A 152 28.68 4.05 24.94
C GLU A 152 27.19 3.76 24.68
N ASP A 153 26.30 4.20 25.57
CA ASP A 153 24.84 4.07 25.37
C ASP A 153 24.39 4.81 24.11
N ALA A 154 24.99 5.97 23.83
CA ALA A 154 24.64 6.75 22.65
C ALA A 154 24.95 5.98 21.35
N VAL A 155 26.09 5.28 21.30
CA VAL A 155 26.45 4.41 20.17
C VAL A 155 25.50 3.21 20.07
N ASP A 156 25.16 2.58 21.19
CA ASP A 156 24.23 1.45 21.21
C ASP A 156 22.83 1.89 20.69
N ILE A 157 22.35 3.07 21.11
CA ILE A 157 21.06 3.61 20.64
C ILE A 157 21.13 4.03 19.16
N LEU A 158 22.25 4.59 18.68
CA LEU A 158 22.46 4.84 17.25
C LEU A 158 22.33 3.54 16.44
N GLY A 159 22.81 2.42 16.99
CA GLY A 159 22.71 1.10 16.37
C GLY A 159 21.28 0.56 16.23
N THR A 160 20.30 1.06 16.97
CA THR A 160 18.90 0.57 16.90
C THR A 160 18.01 1.35 15.92
N MET A 161 18.55 2.36 15.25
CA MET A 161 17.77 3.26 14.39
C MET A 161 17.52 2.73 12.96
N LEU A 162 17.78 1.43 12.73
CA LEU A 162 17.69 0.69 11.46
C LEU A 162 18.66 1.12 10.34
N GLY A 163 18.82 2.44 10.13
CA GLY A 163 19.64 3.05 9.09
C GLY A 163 19.26 4.51 8.83
N GLY A 164 19.90 5.16 7.86
CA GLY A 164 19.68 6.57 7.55
C GLY A 164 20.59 7.52 8.33
N TYR A 165 20.02 8.46 9.08
CA TYR A 165 20.78 9.56 9.71
C TYR A 165 21.81 9.09 10.74
N ASN A 166 21.64 7.91 11.33
CA ASN A 166 22.58 7.30 12.28
C ASN A 166 23.86 6.75 11.61
N VAL A 167 23.78 6.33 10.35
CA VAL A 167 24.84 5.52 9.72
C VAL A 167 26.14 6.30 9.60
N GLN A 168 26.11 7.54 9.12
CA GLN A 168 27.33 8.34 8.95
C GLN A 168 28.03 8.63 10.28
N TYR A 169 27.27 8.87 11.36
CA TYR A 169 27.85 9.01 12.70
C TYR A 169 28.53 7.72 13.17
N LEU A 170 27.91 6.56 12.96
CA LEU A 170 28.53 5.27 13.28
C LEU A 170 29.83 5.04 12.47
N VAL A 171 29.83 5.40 11.18
CA VAL A 171 31.03 5.28 10.32
C VAL A 171 32.16 6.20 10.78
N GLU A 172 31.84 7.43 11.19
CA GLU A 172 32.83 8.36 11.75
C GLU A 172 33.44 7.83 13.05
N LEU A 173 32.60 7.28 13.94
CA LEU A 173 33.00 6.73 15.23
C LEU A 173 33.89 5.48 15.14
N LEU A 174 33.94 4.78 14.00
CA LEU A 174 34.89 3.66 13.78
C LEU A 174 36.35 4.04 14.01
N LYS A 175 36.69 5.32 13.87
CA LYS A 175 38.04 5.87 14.07
C LYS A 175 38.36 6.20 15.53
N ASP A 176 37.36 6.18 16.42
CA ASP A 176 37.54 6.49 17.83
C ASP A 176 38.16 5.32 18.59
N ASP A 177 39.13 5.61 19.46
CA ASP A 177 39.89 4.60 20.20
C ASP A 177 39.05 3.87 21.26
N GLN A 178 37.99 4.50 21.79
CA GLN A 178 37.13 3.95 22.84
C GLN A 178 35.84 3.40 22.26
N LEU A 179 35.21 4.15 21.36
CA LEU A 179 33.88 3.86 20.83
C LEU A 179 33.91 3.06 19.52
N GLY A 180 35.05 3.00 18.83
CA GLY A 180 35.14 2.39 17.49
C GLY A 180 34.73 0.92 17.45
N LYS A 181 34.97 0.16 18.52
CA LYS A 181 34.51 -1.24 18.62
C LYS A 181 32.98 -1.33 18.73
N LYS A 182 32.35 -0.49 19.55
CA LYS A 182 30.88 -0.45 19.66
C LYS A 182 30.22 0.01 18.37
N ALA A 183 30.80 1.01 17.70
CA ALA A 183 30.33 1.45 16.40
C ALA A 183 30.40 0.33 15.35
N ALA A 184 31.46 -0.50 15.39
CA ALA A 184 31.54 -1.69 14.55
C ALA A 184 30.43 -2.69 14.88
N GLU A 185 30.21 -3.05 16.14
CA GLU A 185 29.13 -3.98 16.54
C GLU A 185 27.75 -3.51 16.06
N ALA A 186 27.47 -2.21 16.16
CA ALA A 186 26.24 -1.62 15.63
C ALA A 186 26.14 -1.77 14.09
N LEU A 187 27.22 -1.45 13.36
CA LEU A 187 27.25 -1.55 11.89
C LEU A 187 27.18 -2.99 11.37
N LYS A 188 27.72 -3.98 12.08
CA LYS A 188 27.67 -5.41 11.70
C LYS A 188 26.25 -5.92 11.46
N THR A 189 25.26 -5.38 12.18
CA THR A 189 23.84 -5.75 12.06
C THR A 189 22.99 -4.75 11.25
N THR A 190 23.57 -3.62 10.83
CA THR A 190 22.89 -2.59 10.04
C THR A 190 22.96 -2.90 8.55
N ILE A 191 21.81 -3.14 7.92
CA ILE A 191 21.74 -3.45 6.47
C ILE A 191 21.44 -2.23 5.59
N LEU A 192 20.80 -1.20 6.14
CA LEU A 192 20.38 0.01 5.43
C LEU A 192 21.51 1.06 5.38
N VAL A 193 22.67 0.66 4.83
CA VAL A 193 23.89 1.49 4.78
C VAL A 193 24.07 2.24 3.47
N TYR A 194 23.48 1.75 2.37
CA TYR A 194 23.53 2.37 1.03
C TYR A 194 24.94 2.85 0.65
N ASP A 195 25.10 4.14 0.36
CA ASP A 195 26.37 4.76 -0.07
C ASP A 195 27.47 4.65 0.99
N ALA A 196 27.11 4.54 2.28
CA ALA A 196 28.09 4.42 3.37
C ALA A 196 28.89 3.11 3.31
N PHE A 197 28.43 2.10 2.56
CA PHE A 197 29.23 0.90 2.29
C PHE A 197 30.61 1.25 1.73
N ASP A 198 30.67 2.15 0.74
CA ASP A 198 31.91 2.48 0.05
C ASP A 198 32.87 3.26 0.96
N ASP A 199 32.32 4.06 1.88
CA ASP A 199 33.08 4.74 2.94
C ASP A 199 33.71 3.75 3.92
N VAL A 200 32.94 2.77 4.41
CA VAL A 200 33.44 1.71 5.30
C VAL A 200 34.47 0.84 4.58
N LEU A 201 34.23 0.48 3.32
CA LEU A 201 35.16 -0.30 2.51
C LEU A 201 36.49 0.44 2.33
N LYS A 202 36.44 1.75 2.04
CA LYS A 202 37.64 2.58 1.95
C LYS A 202 38.40 2.63 3.28
N LEU A 203 37.68 2.80 4.39
CA LEU A 203 38.27 2.88 5.74
C LEU A 203 38.87 1.54 6.21
N SER A 204 38.31 0.40 5.78
CA SER A 204 38.76 -0.95 6.13
C SER A 204 40.21 -1.25 5.72
N LYS A 205 40.75 -0.50 4.76
CA LYS A 205 42.15 -0.60 4.32
C LYS A 205 43.16 -0.17 5.39
N SER A 206 42.74 0.63 6.37
CA SER A 206 43.63 1.19 7.40
C SER A 206 43.09 1.12 8.84
N ASN A 207 41.83 0.73 9.04
CA ASN A 207 41.19 0.67 10.35
C ASN A 207 40.64 -0.75 10.61
N SER A 208 41.01 -1.34 11.77
CA SER A 208 40.62 -2.71 12.12
C SER A 208 39.12 -2.87 12.34
N ASN A 209 38.46 -1.88 12.97
CA ASN A 209 37.01 -1.91 13.22
C ASN A 209 36.23 -1.93 11.90
N ALA A 210 36.60 -1.06 10.95
CA ALA A 210 35.98 -1.05 9.62
C ALA A 210 36.23 -2.36 8.84
N LYS A 211 37.39 -2.99 9.02
CA LYS A 211 37.69 -4.30 8.43
C LYS A 211 36.82 -5.40 9.02
N GLU A 212 36.57 -5.38 10.33
CA GLU A 212 35.62 -6.31 10.97
C GLU A 212 34.20 -6.14 10.43
N VAL A 213 33.74 -4.89 10.22
CA VAL A 213 32.41 -4.62 9.63
C VAL A 213 32.28 -5.21 8.22
N ILE A 214 33.24 -4.96 7.32
CA ILE A 214 33.20 -5.53 5.96
C ILE A 214 33.22 -7.07 5.99
N THR A 215 34.01 -7.65 6.90
CA THR A 215 34.11 -9.11 7.06
C THR A 215 32.78 -9.68 7.55
N SER A 216 32.18 -9.08 8.57
CA SER A 216 30.88 -9.48 9.14
C SER A 216 29.75 -9.38 8.11
N TRP A 217 29.70 -8.31 7.31
CA TRP A 217 28.77 -8.22 6.20
C TRP A 217 28.99 -9.33 5.17
N ALA A 218 30.24 -9.64 4.82
CA ALA A 218 30.56 -10.72 3.87
C ALA A 218 30.22 -12.13 4.39
N GLU A 219 30.24 -12.31 5.72
CA GLU A 219 29.83 -13.52 6.42
C GLU A 219 28.32 -13.59 6.67
N GLY A 220 27.60 -12.48 6.50
CA GLY A 220 26.15 -12.41 6.68
C GLY A 220 25.70 -12.45 8.15
N GLU A 221 26.50 -11.89 9.07
CA GLU A 221 26.23 -11.95 10.52
C GLU A 221 24.89 -11.31 10.92
N TRP A 222 24.47 -10.26 10.22
CA TRP A 222 23.16 -9.62 10.36
C TRP A 222 21.98 -10.62 10.19
N PHE A 223 22.19 -11.69 9.43
CA PHE A 223 21.22 -12.75 9.17
C PHE A 223 21.43 -13.95 10.11
N THR A 224 22.66 -14.42 10.29
CA THR A 224 22.94 -15.61 11.11
C THR A 224 22.73 -15.38 12.60
N SER A 225 22.80 -14.14 13.07
CA SER A 225 22.51 -13.76 14.46
C SER A 225 21.01 -13.80 14.81
N LYS A 226 20.12 -13.84 13.81
CA LYS A 226 18.67 -13.93 14.02
C LYS A 226 18.23 -15.36 14.34
N PRO A 227 17.14 -15.56 15.11
CA PRO A 227 16.58 -16.88 15.36
C PRO A 227 16.28 -17.64 14.07
N ASP A 228 16.57 -18.94 14.06
CA ASP A 228 16.23 -19.79 12.92
C ASP A 228 14.71 -19.94 12.75
N PHE A 229 14.31 -20.23 11.50
CA PHE A 229 12.92 -20.53 11.19
C PHE A 229 12.44 -21.74 12.02
N PRO A 230 11.28 -21.63 12.70
CA PRO A 230 10.83 -22.69 13.59
C PRO A 230 10.46 -23.96 12.81
N LYS A 231 10.71 -25.13 13.41
CA LYS A 231 10.28 -26.42 12.84
C LYS A 231 8.77 -26.62 12.90
N GLU A 232 8.17 -26.16 13.99
CA GLU A 232 6.72 -26.22 14.22
C GLU A 232 6.23 -24.91 14.84
N MET A 233 4.98 -24.54 14.57
CA MET A 233 4.34 -23.38 15.18
C MET A 233 2.93 -23.71 15.67
N LYS A 234 2.71 -23.57 16.98
CA LYS A 234 1.40 -23.75 17.61
C LYS A 234 0.61 -22.45 17.58
N LEU A 235 -0.59 -22.49 17.02
CA LEU A 235 -1.44 -21.33 16.72
C LEU A 235 -2.87 -21.57 17.18
N LYS A 236 -3.55 -20.50 17.57
CA LYS A 236 -5.00 -20.50 17.79
C LYS A 236 -5.70 -19.83 16.61
N VAL A 237 -6.69 -20.51 16.05
CA VAL A 237 -7.37 -20.10 14.82
C VAL A 237 -8.41 -19.01 15.13
N TYR A 238 -8.37 -17.93 14.37
CA TYR A 238 -9.51 -17.03 14.18
C TYR A 238 -9.92 -17.06 12.71
N LYS A 239 -11.07 -17.69 12.41
CA LYS A 239 -11.55 -17.91 11.04
C LYS A 239 -12.68 -16.95 10.69
N VAL A 240 -12.62 -16.40 9.47
CA VAL A 240 -13.71 -15.67 8.81
C VAL A 240 -14.12 -16.43 7.55
N GLU A 241 -15.39 -16.79 7.44
CA GLU A 241 -15.92 -17.53 6.29
C GLU A 241 -16.15 -16.62 5.06
N GLY A 242 -15.89 -17.16 3.87
CA GLY A 242 -16.08 -16.52 2.57
C GLY A 242 -14.87 -15.75 2.04
N GLU A 243 -15.15 -14.77 1.19
CA GLU A 243 -14.14 -13.83 0.65
C GLU A 243 -14.00 -12.63 1.58
N ILE A 244 -12.77 -12.34 2.00
CA ILE A 244 -12.43 -11.16 2.82
C ILE A 244 -11.67 -10.17 1.94
N ASN A 245 -12.31 -9.05 1.65
CA ASN A 245 -11.73 -7.96 0.89
C ASN A 245 -10.80 -7.12 1.78
N THR A 246 -9.81 -6.48 1.18
CA THR A 246 -9.00 -5.47 1.87
C THR A 246 -9.80 -4.30 2.47
N ASP A 247 -11.01 -4.00 1.97
CA ASP A 247 -11.92 -3.03 2.60
C ASP A 247 -12.48 -3.54 3.95
N ASP A 248 -12.63 -4.86 4.14
CA ASP A 248 -13.06 -5.43 5.43
C ASP A 248 -11.98 -5.26 6.50
N PHE A 249 -10.70 -5.32 6.12
CA PHE A 249 -9.57 -5.07 7.02
C PHE A 249 -9.26 -3.58 7.22
N SER A 250 -9.58 -2.76 6.22
CA SER A 250 -9.22 -1.34 6.15
C SER A 250 -10.29 -0.56 5.39
N PRO A 251 -11.42 -0.21 6.02
CA PRO A 251 -12.56 0.40 5.33
C PRO A 251 -12.23 1.75 4.70
N ALA A 252 -12.78 2.03 3.52
CA ALA A 252 -12.46 3.25 2.77
C ALA A 252 -12.74 4.56 3.53
N LYS A 253 -13.82 4.61 4.33
CA LYS A 253 -14.19 5.79 5.12
C LYS A 253 -13.17 6.17 6.21
N HIS A 254 -12.33 5.22 6.60
CA HIS A 254 -11.25 5.38 7.59
C HIS A 254 -9.88 5.56 6.94
N ALA A 255 -9.81 5.81 5.61
CA ALA A 255 -8.53 5.97 4.91
C ALA A 255 -7.62 7.05 5.51
N TRP A 256 -8.21 8.09 6.13
CA TRP A 256 -7.51 9.19 6.78
C TRP A 256 -6.63 8.77 7.97
N SER A 257 -6.93 7.63 8.63
CA SER A 257 -6.18 7.15 9.80
C SER A 257 -5.11 6.12 9.45
N ARG A 258 -4.97 5.70 8.19
CA ARG A 258 -4.06 4.61 7.77
C ARG A 258 -2.59 4.73 8.23
N PRO A 259 -1.97 5.92 8.27
CA PRO A 259 -0.60 6.07 8.79
C PRO A 259 -0.49 5.80 10.29
N ASP A 260 -1.59 5.99 11.03
CA ASP A 260 -1.69 5.66 12.44
C ASP A 260 -2.23 4.23 12.58
N ILE A 261 -1.32 3.25 12.42
CA ILE A 261 -1.64 1.81 12.40
C ILE A 261 -2.53 1.40 13.58
N PRO A 262 -2.22 1.73 14.85
CA PRO A 262 -3.06 1.33 15.97
C PRO A 262 -4.47 1.91 15.92
N MET A 263 -4.61 3.19 15.53
CA MET A 263 -5.92 3.83 15.40
C MET A 263 -6.72 3.23 14.25
N HIS A 264 -6.08 2.98 13.11
CA HIS A 264 -6.73 2.41 11.95
C HIS A 264 -7.19 0.97 12.18
N ALA A 265 -6.40 0.18 12.91
CA ALA A 265 -6.69 -1.21 13.23
C ALA A 265 -7.97 -1.40 14.06
N LEU A 266 -8.45 -0.35 14.75
CA LEU A 266 -9.73 -0.39 15.47
C LEU A 266 -10.93 -0.60 14.52
N ALA A 267 -10.81 -0.18 13.26
CA ALA A 267 -11.87 -0.31 12.25
C ALA A 267 -11.87 -1.66 11.52
N MET A 268 -10.86 -2.52 11.75
CA MET A 268 -10.78 -3.83 11.11
C MET A 268 -12.01 -4.66 11.47
N GLY A 269 -12.71 -5.16 10.46
CA GLY A 269 -13.86 -6.06 10.63
C GLY A 269 -15.15 -5.38 11.08
N GLU A 270 -15.21 -4.06 11.19
CA GLU A 270 -16.35 -3.34 11.82
C GLU A 270 -17.73 -3.68 11.23
N SER A 271 -17.78 -4.08 9.95
CA SER A 271 -19.02 -4.47 9.27
C SER A 271 -19.14 -5.99 9.08
N ARG A 272 -18.03 -6.67 8.78
CA ARG A 272 -18.03 -8.10 8.39
C ARG A 272 -17.87 -9.05 9.57
N PHE A 273 -17.07 -8.68 10.57
CA PHE A 273 -16.76 -9.50 11.75
C PHE A 273 -16.53 -8.60 12.98
N PRO A 274 -17.58 -7.89 13.47
CA PRO A 274 -17.43 -6.81 14.46
C PRO A 274 -16.81 -7.24 15.80
N GLU A 275 -17.00 -8.50 16.22
CA GLU A 275 -16.43 -9.05 17.47
C GLU A 275 -15.03 -9.67 17.26
N GLY A 276 -14.48 -9.56 16.06
CA GLY A 276 -13.24 -10.25 15.69
C GLY A 276 -12.02 -9.77 16.45
N ASN A 277 -11.84 -8.46 16.56
CA ASN A 277 -10.69 -7.88 17.26
C ASN A 277 -10.69 -8.24 18.75
N GLU A 278 -11.87 -8.27 19.39
CA GLU A 278 -12.02 -8.67 20.79
C GLU A 278 -11.71 -10.17 20.98
N THR A 279 -12.15 -11.01 20.05
CA THR A 279 -11.86 -12.45 20.05
C THR A 279 -10.37 -12.72 19.90
N ILE A 280 -9.71 -12.06 18.95
CA ILE A 280 -8.26 -12.17 18.74
C ILE A 280 -7.51 -11.74 20.00
N LYS A 281 -7.89 -10.59 20.59
CA LYS A 281 -7.31 -10.09 21.83
C LYS A 281 -7.43 -11.11 22.97
N LYS A 282 -8.61 -11.70 23.16
CA LYS A 282 -8.84 -12.74 24.17
C LYS A 282 -7.91 -13.95 23.97
N PHE A 283 -7.75 -14.43 22.74
CA PHE A 283 -6.85 -15.55 22.45
C PHE A 283 -5.39 -15.22 22.79
N ARG A 284 -4.97 -13.97 22.57
CA ARG A 284 -3.63 -13.49 22.97
C ARG A 284 -3.47 -13.39 24.48
N GLU A 285 -4.48 -12.90 25.19
CA GLU A 285 -4.49 -12.85 26.68
C GLU A 285 -4.43 -14.25 27.30
N GLU A 286 -4.96 -15.27 26.61
CA GLU A 286 -4.81 -16.69 26.97
C GLU A 286 -3.39 -17.25 26.70
N GLY A 287 -2.50 -16.46 26.09
CA GLY A 287 -1.10 -16.81 25.80
C GLY A 287 -0.85 -17.48 24.45
N TYR A 288 -1.82 -17.46 23.53
CA TYR A 288 -1.66 -18.03 22.19
C TYR A 288 -1.15 -17.01 21.17
N LYS A 289 -0.35 -17.49 20.22
CA LYS A 289 -0.19 -16.83 18.92
C LYS A 289 -1.43 -17.11 18.08
N VAL A 290 -1.97 -16.09 17.43
CA VAL A 290 -3.22 -16.20 16.66
C VAL A 290 -2.90 -16.26 15.17
N ALA A 291 -3.55 -17.19 14.46
CA ALA A 291 -3.56 -17.21 13.00
C ALA A 291 -4.89 -16.62 12.50
N PHE A 292 -4.82 -15.67 11.57
CA PHE A 292 -6.01 -15.25 10.82
C PHE A 292 -6.24 -16.26 9.69
N VAL A 293 -7.46 -16.80 9.60
CA VAL A 293 -7.82 -17.85 8.63
C VAL A 293 -9.02 -17.41 7.80
N GLY A 294 -9.01 -17.64 6.49
CA GLY A 294 -10.16 -17.39 5.63
C GLY A 294 -10.16 -18.22 4.35
N ASP A 295 -11.31 -18.34 3.69
CA ASP A 295 -11.39 -19.14 2.45
C ASP A 295 -10.69 -18.42 1.29
N VAL A 296 -10.99 -17.13 1.11
CA VAL A 296 -10.28 -16.23 0.17
C VAL A 296 -9.89 -14.95 0.91
N VAL A 297 -8.60 -14.63 0.95
CA VAL A 297 -8.07 -13.52 1.77
C VAL A 297 -7.39 -12.45 0.91
N GLY A 298 -7.79 -11.19 1.13
CA GLY A 298 -7.02 -10.02 0.68
C GLY A 298 -7.32 -9.54 -0.74
N THR A 299 -8.49 -9.84 -1.29
CA THR A 299 -8.90 -9.34 -2.61
C THR A 299 -9.12 -7.82 -2.62
N GLY A 300 -9.06 -7.21 -3.81
CA GLY A 300 -9.39 -5.80 -4.03
C GLY A 300 -8.19 -4.85 -4.05
N SER A 301 -8.16 -3.89 -3.11
CA SER A 301 -7.22 -2.77 -3.11
C SER A 301 -5.83 -3.17 -2.62
N SER A 302 -4.77 -2.59 -3.17
CA SER A 302 -3.37 -2.77 -2.71
C SER A 302 -3.04 -2.08 -1.37
N ARG A 303 -4.04 -1.71 -0.57
CA ARG A 303 -3.83 -0.86 0.61
C ARG A 303 -3.07 -1.62 1.70
N LYS A 304 -1.83 -1.21 1.97
CA LYS A 304 -0.98 -1.84 3.01
C LYS A 304 -1.62 -1.81 4.39
N SER A 305 -2.48 -0.82 4.65
CA SER A 305 -3.26 -0.71 5.88
C SER A 305 -4.08 -1.96 6.22
N ALA A 306 -4.55 -2.73 5.23
CA ALA A 306 -5.21 -4.00 5.50
C ALA A 306 -4.27 -5.00 6.19
N CYS A 307 -3.06 -5.18 5.65
CA CYS A 307 -2.03 -6.01 6.27
C CYS A 307 -1.56 -5.43 7.60
N ASN A 308 -1.37 -4.11 7.69
CA ASN A 308 -0.97 -3.47 8.95
C ASN A 308 -2.01 -3.71 10.06
N SER A 309 -3.32 -3.61 9.78
CA SER A 309 -4.38 -3.89 10.75
C SER A 309 -4.34 -5.34 11.22
N VAL A 310 -4.17 -6.30 10.30
CA VAL A 310 -4.05 -7.72 10.64
C VAL A 310 -2.81 -7.93 11.53
N MET A 311 -1.63 -7.48 11.08
CA MET A 311 -0.38 -7.59 11.85
C MET A 311 -0.45 -6.90 13.20
N TRP A 312 -1.18 -5.79 13.31
CA TRP A 312 -1.38 -5.11 14.59
C TRP A 312 -2.06 -6.04 15.61
N HIS A 313 -3.09 -6.76 15.18
CA HIS A 313 -3.86 -7.64 16.06
C HIS A 313 -3.20 -9.01 16.29
N ILE A 314 -2.50 -9.59 15.30
CA ILE A 314 -1.95 -10.96 15.40
C ILE A 314 -0.42 -11.05 15.47
N GLY A 315 0.29 -9.98 15.13
CA GLY A 315 1.75 -9.94 15.06
C GLY A 315 2.45 -9.57 16.37
N GLU A 316 3.76 -9.42 16.31
CA GLU A 316 4.65 -9.08 17.44
C GLU A 316 5.24 -7.68 17.27
N ASP A 317 5.55 -7.03 18.39
CA ASP A 317 6.20 -5.71 18.39
C ASP A 317 7.62 -5.78 17.81
N ILE A 318 7.98 -4.78 17.01
CA ILE A 318 9.32 -4.64 16.45
C ILE A 318 10.15 -3.77 17.43
N PRO A 319 11.27 -4.27 17.98
CA PRO A 319 12.08 -3.51 18.92
C PRO A 319 12.49 -2.14 18.34
N ASN A 320 12.36 -1.08 19.13
CA ASN A 320 12.74 0.30 18.77
C ASN A 320 11.99 0.91 17.57
N VAL A 321 10.94 0.25 17.07
CA VAL A 321 10.08 0.76 16.00
C VAL A 321 8.67 0.95 16.56
N PRO A 322 8.26 2.19 16.90
CA PRO A 322 6.96 2.42 17.51
C PRO A 322 5.80 2.08 16.57
N ASN A 323 4.75 1.49 17.13
CA ASN A 323 3.43 1.36 16.51
C ASN A 323 3.38 0.54 15.21
N LYS A 324 4.33 -0.38 15.02
CA LYS A 324 4.36 -1.32 13.90
C LYS A 324 4.65 -2.73 14.42
N ARG A 325 4.04 -3.73 13.77
CA ARG A 325 4.15 -5.15 14.12
C ARG A 325 4.45 -6.01 12.91
N ASN A 326 5.10 -7.15 13.11
CA ASN A 326 5.41 -8.16 12.10
C ASN A 326 5.10 -9.58 12.61
N ALA A 327 5.61 -10.63 11.95
CA ALA A 327 5.59 -12.02 12.41
C ALA A 327 4.21 -12.68 12.60
N GLY A 328 3.12 -12.03 12.18
CA GLY A 328 1.77 -12.60 12.17
C GLY A 328 1.57 -13.67 11.11
N VAL A 329 0.67 -14.63 11.34
CA VAL A 329 0.40 -15.75 10.42
C VAL A 329 -0.98 -15.61 9.78
N VAL A 330 -1.02 -15.64 8.44
CA VAL A 330 -2.24 -15.60 7.64
C VAL A 330 -2.37 -16.91 6.88
N ILE A 331 -3.48 -17.62 7.05
CA ILE A 331 -3.76 -18.88 6.35
C ILE A 331 -4.97 -18.68 5.45
N GLY A 332 -4.85 -19.02 4.18
CA GLY A 332 -5.94 -18.90 3.21
C GLY A 332 -6.13 -20.14 2.36
N GLY A 333 -7.37 -20.50 2.03
CA GLY A 333 -7.63 -21.40 0.89
C GLY A 333 -7.04 -20.82 -0.40
N LEU A 334 -7.23 -19.51 -0.56
CA LEU A 334 -6.59 -18.67 -1.55
C LEU A 334 -6.19 -17.34 -0.90
N ILE A 335 -4.97 -16.86 -1.17
CA ILE A 335 -4.54 -15.51 -0.78
C ILE A 335 -4.30 -14.71 -2.06
N ALA A 336 -4.89 -13.52 -2.18
CA ALA A 336 -4.68 -12.67 -3.34
C ALA A 336 -3.20 -12.26 -3.47
N PRO A 337 -2.60 -12.28 -4.67
CA PRO A 337 -1.16 -12.10 -4.86
C PRO A 337 -0.57 -10.83 -4.22
N ILE A 338 -1.26 -9.69 -4.35
CA ILE A 338 -0.80 -8.42 -3.76
C ILE A 338 -0.79 -8.50 -2.23
N PHE A 339 -1.79 -9.13 -1.63
CA PHE A 339 -1.89 -9.28 -0.18
C PHE A 339 -0.87 -10.30 0.34
N PHE A 340 -0.62 -11.38 -0.41
CA PHE A 340 0.43 -12.36 -0.14
C PHE A 340 1.80 -11.65 -0.05
N ASN A 341 2.17 -10.93 -1.12
CA ASN A 341 3.41 -10.17 -1.18
C ASN A 341 3.52 -9.13 -0.06
N THR A 342 2.42 -8.42 0.24
CA THR A 342 2.41 -7.43 1.33
C THR A 342 2.63 -8.08 2.70
N THR A 343 2.14 -9.31 2.89
CA THR A 343 2.29 -10.07 4.13
C THR A 343 3.74 -10.50 4.34
N GLU A 344 4.38 -11.11 3.34
CA GLU A 344 5.79 -11.51 3.42
C GLU A 344 6.76 -10.30 3.46
N ASP A 345 6.45 -9.21 2.73
CA ASP A 345 7.24 -7.97 2.78
C ASP A 345 7.20 -7.34 4.18
N SER A 346 6.08 -7.49 4.89
CA SER A 346 5.91 -7.00 6.27
C SER A 346 6.50 -7.95 7.33
N GLY A 347 7.15 -9.04 6.93
CA GLY A 347 7.70 -10.05 7.84
C GLY A 347 6.65 -10.95 8.48
N GLY A 348 5.44 -11.02 7.91
CA GLY A 348 4.43 -12.01 8.25
C GLY A 348 4.66 -13.34 7.51
N LEU A 349 3.85 -14.34 7.84
CA LEU A 349 3.88 -15.66 7.21
C LEU A 349 2.55 -15.97 6.53
N PRO A 350 2.43 -15.76 5.20
CA PRO A 350 1.29 -16.22 4.43
C PRO A 350 1.41 -17.73 4.11
N VAL A 351 0.36 -18.50 4.36
CA VAL A 351 0.30 -19.94 4.08
C VAL A 351 -0.97 -20.25 3.30
N MET A 352 -0.84 -20.94 2.17
CA MET A 352 -1.98 -21.40 1.38
C MET A 352 -2.20 -22.90 1.57
N CYS A 353 -3.38 -23.29 2.03
CA CYS A 353 -3.79 -24.69 2.21
C CYS A 353 -5.31 -24.82 2.37
N ASP A 354 -5.83 -26.04 2.38
CA ASP A 354 -7.26 -26.26 2.66
C ASP A 354 -7.60 -25.83 4.09
N VAL A 355 -8.57 -24.92 4.22
CA VAL A 355 -9.00 -24.34 5.51
C VAL A 355 -10.35 -24.88 6.01
N THR A 356 -10.96 -25.84 5.30
CA THR A 356 -12.32 -26.31 5.60
C THR A 356 -12.40 -27.01 6.95
N GLY A 357 -11.31 -27.67 7.37
CA GLY A 357 -11.20 -28.37 8.65
C GLY A 357 -10.83 -27.48 9.85
N MET A 358 -10.70 -26.16 9.67
CA MET A 358 -10.30 -25.21 10.71
C MET A 358 -11.49 -24.36 11.17
N ASN A 359 -11.65 -24.16 12.48
CA ASN A 359 -12.70 -23.32 13.08
C ASN A 359 -12.12 -22.34 14.09
N THR A 360 -12.81 -21.21 14.30
CA THR A 360 -12.43 -20.23 15.33
C THR A 360 -12.34 -20.88 16.71
N GLY A 361 -11.20 -20.72 17.38
CA GLY A 361 -10.89 -21.30 18.68
C GLY A 361 -10.10 -22.61 18.61
N ASP A 362 -9.99 -23.25 17.44
CA ASP A 362 -9.16 -24.44 17.26
C ASP A 362 -7.69 -24.13 17.56
N VAL A 363 -7.00 -25.11 18.15
CA VAL A 363 -5.55 -25.05 18.35
C VAL A 363 -4.90 -25.99 17.33
N ILE A 364 -4.09 -25.40 16.45
CA ILE A 364 -3.41 -26.09 15.36
C ILE A 364 -1.89 -26.00 15.50
N ILE A 365 -1.20 -26.92 14.85
CA ILE A 365 0.26 -26.97 14.72
C ILE A 365 0.57 -26.96 13.23
N LEU A 366 1.30 -25.94 12.77
CA LEU A 366 1.95 -25.94 11.47
C LEU A 366 3.28 -26.69 11.61
N ASP A 367 3.38 -27.88 11.01
CA ASP A 367 4.62 -28.67 10.93
C ASP A 367 5.31 -28.36 9.60
N PHE A 368 6.38 -27.57 9.65
CA PHE A 368 7.10 -27.13 8.45
C PHE A 368 8.10 -28.15 7.92
N GLU A 369 8.43 -29.17 8.71
CA GLU A 369 9.28 -30.28 8.28
C GLU A 369 8.47 -31.30 7.47
N LYS A 370 7.22 -31.56 7.89
CA LYS A 370 6.31 -32.48 7.18
C LYS A 370 5.43 -31.80 6.15
N GLY A 371 5.21 -30.49 6.25
CA GLY A 371 4.23 -29.78 5.43
C GLY A 371 2.80 -30.14 5.81
N GLU A 372 2.52 -30.30 7.12
CA GLU A 372 1.22 -30.74 7.64
C GLU A 372 0.63 -29.71 8.59
N VAL A 373 -0.67 -29.43 8.47
CA VAL A 373 -1.44 -28.75 9.52
C VAL A 373 -2.13 -29.81 10.38
N ARG A 374 -1.87 -29.79 11.69
CA ARG A 374 -2.39 -30.78 12.64
C ARG A 374 -3.17 -30.12 13.76
N LYS A 375 -4.13 -30.83 14.35
CA LYS A 375 -4.72 -30.47 15.66
C LYS A 375 -3.76 -30.81 16.79
N ASP A 376 -4.01 -30.25 17.97
CA ASP A 376 -3.21 -30.53 19.18
C ASP A 376 -3.24 -32.01 19.61
N ASP A 377 -4.24 -32.77 19.17
CA ASP A 377 -4.35 -34.22 19.38
C ASP A 377 -3.56 -35.06 18.36
N GLY A 378 -2.89 -34.42 17.40
CA GLY A 378 -2.10 -35.06 16.35
C GLY A 378 -2.86 -35.38 15.06
N THR A 379 -4.18 -35.11 14.99
CA THR A 379 -4.97 -35.32 13.77
C THR A 379 -4.51 -34.39 12.64
N VAL A 380 -4.14 -34.94 11.48
CA VAL A 380 -3.80 -34.15 10.28
C VAL A 380 -5.08 -33.60 9.65
N LEU A 381 -5.13 -32.28 9.47
CA LEU A 381 -6.24 -31.58 8.82
C LEU A 381 -6.00 -31.40 7.32
N THR A 382 -4.79 -30.99 6.95
CA THR A 382 -4.42 -30.74 5.56
C THR A 382 -2.90 -30.76 5.39
N ASN A 383 -2.45 -30.84 4.15
CA ASN A 383 -1.05 -30.66 3.77
C ASN A 383 -0.86 -29.26 3.14
N PHE A 384 0.36 -28.75 3.23
CA PHE A 384 0.73 -27.47 2.63
C PHE A 384 2.19 -27.49 2.18
N GLU A 385 2.53 -26.58 1.27
CA GLU A 385 3.89 -26.32 0.83
C GLU A 385 4.18 -24.83 1.01
N LEU A 386 5.32 -24.47 1.60
CA LEU A 386 5.76 -23.08 1.65
C LEU A 386 6.32 -22.69 0.29
N LYS A 387 5.58 -21.86 -0.44
CA LYS A 387 6.03 -21.21 -1.68
C LYS A 387 6.00 -19.70 -1.50
N PRO A 388 7.05 -18.97 -1.92
CA PRO A 388 8.31 -19.48 -2.45
C PRO A 388 9.18 -20.17 -1.37
N LYS A 389 10.18 -20.99 -1.78
CA LYS A 389 11.10 -21.66 -0.83
C LYS A 389 11.88 -20.67 0.03
N THR A 390 12.09 -19.46 -0.49
CA THR A 390 12.77 -18.34 0.16
C THR A 390 12.01 -17.79 1.36
N LEU A 391 10.71 -18.08 1.50
CA LEU A 391 9.85 -17.55 2.56
C LEU A 391 10.41 -17.82 3.98
N ARG A 392 11.19 -18.89 4.16
CA ARG A 392 11.90 -19.19 5.42
C ARG A 392 12.94 -18.12 5.75
N ASP A 393 13.76 -17.74 4.78
CA ASP A 393 14.78 -16.69 4.94
C ASP A 393 14.13 -15.32 5.05
N GLU A 394 13.04 -15.08 4.33
CA GLU A 394 12.29 -13.83 4.37
C GLU A 394 11.69 -13.60 5.77
N TYR A 395 11.05 -14.62 6.35
CA TYR A 395 10.54 -14.57 7.72
C TYR A 395 11.68 -14.36 8.73
N LYS A 396 12.80 -15.09 8.58
CA LYS A 396 13.98 -14.94 9.45
C LYS A 396 14.58 -13.53 9.37
N ALA A 397 14.65 -12.94 8.18
CA ALA A 397 15.15 -11.59 7.99
C ALA A 397 14.21 -10.51 8.57
N GLY A 398 12.97 -10.86 8.91
CA GLY A 398 11.92 -9.93 9.33
C GLY A 398 11.24 -9.23 8.16
N GLY A 399 11.17 -9.89 7.01
CA GLY A 399 10.54 -9.43 5.79
C GLY A 399 11.39 -9.67 4.55
N ARG A 400 10.73 -9.92 3.40
CA ARG A 400 11.41 -10.14 2.11
C ARG A 400 12.30 -8.98 1.69
N LEU A 401 11.85 -7.74 1.91
CA LEU A 401 12.62 -6.54 1.56
C LEU A 401 13.94 -6.45 2.33
N ASN A 402 13.91 -6.76 3.63
CA ASN A 402 15.10 -6.80 4.48
C ASN A 402 16.07 -7.90 4.03
N LEU A 403 15.55 -9.07 3.63
CA LEU A 403 16.37 -10.15 3.08
C LEU A 403 17.12 -9.69 1.83
N ILE A 404 16.43 -9.06 0.89
CA ILE A 404 17.02 -8.66 -0.40
C ILE A 404 18.10 -7.59 -0.20
N ILE A 405 17.85 -6.60 0.65
CA ILE A 405 18.84 -5.56 0.97
C ILE A 405 20.07 -6.16 1.65
N GLY A 406 19.86 -6.98 2.70
CA GLY A 406 20.96 -7.59 3.43
C GLY A 406 21.76 -8.61 2.60
N ARG A 407 21.08 -9.38 1.74
CA ARG A 407 21.73 -10.29 0.77
C ARG A 407 22.59 -9.52 -0.23
N SER A 408 22.06 -8.42 -0.78
CA SER A 408 22.80 -7.55 -1.69
C SER A 408 24.04 -6.94 -1.01
N LEU A 409 23.90 -6.46 0.23
CA LEU A 409 25.01 -5.97 1.04
C LEU A 409 26.08 -7.06 1.27
N THR A 410 25.65 -8.26 1.62
CA THR A 410 26.51 -9.42 1.83
C THR A 410 27.31 -9.73 0.56
N ASN A 411 26.65 -9.81 -0.58
CA ASN A 411 27.30 -10.11 -1.86
C ASN A 411 28.22 -8.96 -2.32
N LYS A 412 27.85 -7.69 -2.08
CA LYS A 412 28.72 -6.53 -2.35
C LYS A 412 30.00 -6.60 -1.50
N ALA A 413 29.89 -6.93 -0.22
CA ALA A 413 31.04 -7.11 0.69
C ALA A 413 31.94 -8.28 0.25
N ARG A 414 31.36 -9.43 -0.10
CA ARG A 414 32.09 -10.61 -0.59
C ARG A 414 32.86 -10.31 -1.87
N SER A 415 32.21 -9.67 -2.84
CA SER A 415 32.86 -9.24 -4.08
C SER A 415 34.04 -8.29 -3.81
N ALA A 416 33.87 -7.32 -2.91
CA ALA A 416 34.95 -6.42 -2.50
C ALA A 416 36.13 -7.13 -1.81
N LEU A 417 35.89 -8.29 -1.17
CA LEU A 417 36.91 -9.15 -0.58
C LEU A 417 37.46 -10.22 -1.57
N GLY A 418 36.99 -10.24 -2.82
CA GLY A 418 37.39 -11.23 -3.80
C GLY A 418 36.85 -12.64 -3.54
N MET A 419 35.71 -12.75 -2.84
CA MET A 419 35.01 -13.99 -2.54
C MET A 419 33.87 -14.22 -3.55
N ASP A 420 33.54 -15.48 -3.81
CA ASP A 420 32.36 -15.85 -4.58
C ASP A 420 31.06 -15.44 -3.88
N GLU A 421 29.95 -15.42 -4.60
CA GLU A 421 28.62 -15.15 -4.04
C GLU A 421 28.31 -16.06 -2.82
N SER A 422 27.51 -15.56 -1.87
CA SER A 422 27.19 -16.33 -0.67
C SER A 422 26.27 -17.52 -0.97
N ASP A 423 26.57 -18.67 -0.36
CA ASP A 423 25.67 -19.83 -0.31
C ASP A 423 24.80 -19.86 0.97
N LEU A 424 24.84 -18.78 1.77
CA LEU A 424 24.08 -18.67 3.02
C LEU A 424 22.57 -18.61 2.80
N PHE A 425 22.13 -17.97 1.72
CA PHE A 425 20.72 -17.70 1.45
C PHE A 425 20.14 -18.76 0.53
N ILE A 426 18.89 -19.17 0.79
CA ILE A 426 18.13 -20.04 -0.07
C ILE A 426 18.01 -19.38 -1.45
N LYS A 427 18.53 -20.06 -2.47
CA LYS A 427 18.45 -19.61 -3.86
C LYS A 427 17.07 -19.95 -4.43
N PRO A 428 16.46 -19.05 -5.23
CA PRO A 428 15.22 -19.36 -5.93
C PRO A 428 15.46 -20.49 -6.94
N ASP A 429 14.47 -21.36 -7.08
CA ASP A 429 14.48 -22.51 -7.99
C ASP A 429 13.96 -22.08 -9.37
N ASN A 430 14.79 -21.32 -10.09
CA ASN A 430 14.38 -20.69 -11.34
C ASN A 430 14.35 -21.69 -12.52
N PRO A 431 13.28 -21.71 -13.33
CA PRO A 431 13.23 -22.52 -14.53
C PRO A 431 14.28 -22.08 -15.55
N LYS A 432 14.84 -23.04 -16.28
CA LYS A 432 15.88 -22.78 -17.29
C LYS A 432 15.27 -22.71 -18.70
N PRO A 433 15.58 -21.68 -19.50
CA PRO A 433 15.13 -21.60 -20.88
C PRO A 433 15.74 -22.71 -21.73
N LYS A 434 14.95 -23.26 -22.65
CA LYS A 434 15.40 -24.24 -23.64
C LYS A 434 16.05 -23.53 -24.84
N PRO A 435 16.90 -24.19 -25.64
CA PRO A 435 17.38 -23.62 -26.89
C PRO A 435 16.21 -23.20 -27.80
N GLY A 436 16.22 -21.95 -28.28
CA GLY A 436 15.13 -21.40 -29.08
C GLY A 436 13.85 -21.07 -28.30
N GLN A 437 13.95 -20.86 -26.98
CA GLN A 437 12.82 -20.49 -26.12
C GLN A 437 12.05 -19.29 -26.71
N ALA A 438 10.76 -19.49 -26.95
CA ALA A 438 9.82 -18.44 -27.31
C ALA A 438 9.31 -17.74 -26.06
N TYR A 439 9.09 -16.43 -26.17
CA TYR A 439 8.63 -15.58 -25.08
C TYR A 439 7.41 -14.76 -25.48
N SER A 440 6.48 -14.60 -24.54
CA SER A 440 5.34 -13.68 -24.67
C SER A 440 5.79 -12.21 -24.63
N LEU A 441 4.88 -11.27 -24.89
CA LEU A 441 5.23 -9.84 -24.88
C LEU A 441 5.65 -9.42 -23.46
N ALA A 442 4.86 -9.82 -22.45
CA ALA A 442 5.16 -9.51 -21.06
C ALA A 442 6.51 -10.11 -20.62
N GLN A 443 6.80 -11.35 -21.02
CA GLN A 443 8.07 -12.01 -20.71
C GLN A 443 9.27 -11.27 -21.32
N LYS A 444 9.14 -10.74 -22.55
CA LYS A 444 10.18 -9.93 -23.19
C LYS A 444 10.35 -8.56 -22.54
N ILE A 445 9.27 -7.89 -22.15
CA ILE A 445 9.34 -6.58 -21.47
C ILE A 445 10.05 -6.74 -20.12
N VAL A 446 9.68 -7.76 -19.32
CA VAL A 446 10.36 -8.05 -18.05
C VAL A 446 11.81 -8.50 -18.29
N GLY A 447 12.06 -9.34 -19.30
CA GLY A 447 13.40 -9.74 -19.72
C GLY A 447 14.30 -8.54 -19.99
N LYS A 448 13.84 -7.61 -20.82
CA LYS A 448 14.57 -6.37 -21.14
C LYS A 448 14.90 -5.56 -19.88
N ALA A 449 14.00 -5.49 -18.91
CA ALA A 449 14.23 -4.80 -17.63
C ALA A 449 15.22 -5.54 -16.71
N CYS A 450 15.43 -6.85 -16.91
CA CYS A 450 16.42 -7.68 -16.22
C CYS A 450 17.75 -7.83 -17.01
N GLY A 451 17.84 -7.29 -18.24
CA GLY A 451 19.00 -7.49 -19.11
C GLY A 451 19.02 -8.83 -19.87
N GLU A 452 17.88 -9.52 -19.93
CA GLU A 452 17.70 -10.84 -20.55
C GLU A 452 16.79 -10.76 -21.79
N ALA A 453 16.79 -11.81 -22.63
CA ALA A 453 15.89 -11.88 -23.80
C ALA A 453 14.41 -12.05 -23.41
N GLY A 454 14.16 -12.71 -22.27
CA GLY A 454 12.83 -12.94 -21.73
C GLY A 454 12.91 -13.69 -20.39
N VAL A 455 11.88 -13.56 -19.55
CA VAL A 455 11.78 -14.24 -18.25
C VAL A 455 10.68 -15.30 -18.30
N LEU A 456 10.97 -16.53 -17.89
CA LEU A 456 9.98 -17.62 -17.84
C LEU A 456 9.08 -17.52 -16.61
N PRO A 457 7.81 -17.95 -16.69
CA PRO A 457 6.93 -18.05 -15.52
C PRO A 457 7.55 -18.89 -14.40
N GLY A 458 7.42 -18.46 -13.15
CA GLY A 458 8.02 -19.07 -11.97
C GLY A 458 9.47 -18.63 -11.70
N THR A 459 10.06 -17.80 -12.55
CA THR A 459 11.38 -17.20 -12.30
C THR A 459 11.27 -16.07 -11.30
N SER A 460 12.02 -16.14 -10.20
CA SER A 460 12.25 -14.99 -9.32
C SER A 460 13.28 -14.07 -9.96
N CYS A 461 12.90 -12.82 -10.22
CA CYS A 461 13.69 -11.83 -10.95
C CYS A 461 13.55 -10.43 -10.31
N GLU A 462 14.43 -9.51 -10.70
CA GLU A 462 14.53 -8.17 -10.12
C GLU A 462 14.50 -7.09 -11.23
N PRO A 463 13.39 -6.94 -11.97
CA PRO A 463 13.30 -5.98 -13.07
C PRO A 463 13.56 -4.54 -12.62
N LYS A 464 14.25 -3.77 -13.45
CA LYS A 464 14.38 -2.32 -13.28
C LYS A 464 13.00 -1.64 -13.34
N MET A 465 12.70 -0.83 -12.34
CA MET A 465 11.49 0.00 -12.27
C MET A 465 11.75 1.36 -12.91
N THR A 466 11.21 1.56 -14.11
CA THR A 466 11.38 2.80 -14.87
C THR A 466 10.42 3.90 -14.44
N THR A 467 9.22 3.52 -14.00
CA THR A 467 8.19 4.46 -13.54
C THR A 467 7.47 3.90 -12.32
N VAL A 468 7.34 4.72 -11.27
CA VAL A 468 6.65 4.40 -10.02
C VAL A 468 5.55 5.41 -9.75
N GLY A 469 4.31 4.94 -9.55
CA GLY A 469 3.15 5.78 -9.20
C GLY A 469 2.77 5.75 -7.72
N SER A 470 2.36 6.88 -7.17
CA SER A 470 1.83 7.03 -5.80
C SER A 470 0.63 7.97 -5.78
N GLN A 471 -0.34 7.68 -4.91
CA GLN A 471 -1.58 8.47 -4.72
C GLN A 471 -1.78 8.82 -3.26
N ASP A 472 -2.71 9.71 -2.96
CA ASP A 472 -2.84 10.42 -1.68
C ASP A 472 -3.46 9.65 -0.52
N THR A 473 -4.01 8.45 -0.75
CA THR A 473 -4.54 7.57 0.30
C THR A 473 -3.62 6.40 0.65
N THR A 474 -2.62 6.11 -0.20
CA THR A 474 -1.54 5.15 0.05
C THR A 474 -0.20 5.85 0.25
N GLY A 475 -0.03 7.04 -0.33
CA GLY A 475 1.18 7.87 -0.31
C GLY A 475 1.69 8.18 1.09
N PRO A 476 0.84 8.50 2.09
CA PRO A 476 1.30 8.64 3.47
C PRO A 476 1.96 7.36 4.02
N MET A 477 1.36 6.19 3.77
CA MET A 477 2.00 4.92 4.15
C MET A 477 3.28 4.67 3.35
N THR A 478 3.29 4.97 2.05
CA THR A 478 4.50 4.85 1.22
C THR A 478 5.61 5.78 1.73
N ALA A 479 5.28 6.99 2.19
CA ALA A 479 6.24 7.89 2.81
C ALA A 479 6.81 7.33 4.11
N ASP A 480 5.97 6.71 4.96
CA ASP A 480 6.45 6.08 6.19
C ASP A 480 7.35 4.86 5.90
N GLU A 481 7.02 4.03 4.90
CA GLU A 481 7.89 2.93 4.46
C GLU A 481 9.20 3.46 3.84
N LEU A 482 9.17 4.56 3.08
CA LEU A 482 10.38 5.21 2.55
C LEU A 482 11.28 5.75 3.66
N LYS A 483 10.69 6.25 4.76
CA LYS A 483 11.45 6.69 5.94
C LYS A 483 12.15 5.51 6.59
N GLU A 484 11.44 4.42 6.85
CA GLU A 484 12.00 3.20 7.46
C GLU A 484 13.09 2.56 6.58
N LEU A 485 12.89 2.56 5.26
CA LEU A 485 13.91 2.14 4.29
C LEU A 485 15.08 3.14 4.19
N ALA A 486 15.11 4.21 4.98
CA ALA A 486 16.15 5.22 4.95
C ALA A 486 16.39 5.85 3.55
N CYS A 487 15.33 5.99 2.75
CA CYS A 487 15.41 6.54 1.40
C CYS A 487 15.55 8.07 1.43
N LEU A 488 16.74 8.56 1.09
CA LEU A 488 17.00 10.00 0.92
C LEU A 488 16.80 10.49 -0.51
N LYS A 489 16.87 9.59 -1.51
CA LYS A 489 16.72 9.90 -2.93
C LYS A 489 16.18 8.68 -3.67
N PHE A 490 15.27 8.90 -4.62
CA PHE A 490 14.78 7.82 -5.48
C PHE A 490 15.85 7.37 -6.49
N GLN A 491 15.94 6.06 -6.70
CA GLN A 491 16.81 5.44 -7.70
C GLN A 491 16.03 5.00 -8.95
N THR A 492 14.70 4.99 -8.90
CA THR A 492 13.86 4.85 -10.09
C THR A 492 13.99 6.09 -10.99
N ASP A 493 13.83 5.91 -12.31
CA ASP A 493 13.95 7.02 -13.27
C ASP A 493 12.82 8.05 -13.14
N LEU A 494 11.64 7.66 -12.63
CA LEU A 494 10.54 8.58 -12.35
C LEU A 494 9.64 8.04 -11.23
N PHE A 495 9.49 8.83 -10.17
CA PHE A 495 8.49 8.61 -9.12
C PHE A 495 7.47 9.74 -9.16
N MET A 496 6.17 9.43 -9.30
CA MET A 496 5.10 10.43 -9.35
C MET A 496 4.12 10.30 -8.19
N GLN A 497 3.81 11.40 -7.52
CA GLN A 497 2.76 11.49 -6.49
C GLN A 497 1.57 12.31 -7.00
N SER A 498 0.35 11.82 -6.79
CA SER A 498 -0.90 12.53 -7.10
C SER A 498 -1.74 12.85 -5.87
N PHE A 499 -2.75 13.72 -6.03
CA PHE A 499 -3.69 14.12 -4.97
C PHE A 499 -5.13 14.05 -5.48
N CYS A 500 -5.58 12.84 -5.82
CA CYS A 500 -6.81 12.61 -6.58
C CYS A 500 -7.95 12.02 -5.76
N HIS A 501 -7.65 11.33 -4.65
CA HIS A 501 -8.64 10.63 -3.85
C HIS A 501 -9.20 11.48 -2.71
N THR A 502 -8.50 12.55 -2.32
CA THR A 502 -8.82 13.37 -1.14
C THR A 502 -9.01 14.86 -1.44
N ALA A 503 -8.85 15.29 -2.69
CA ALA A 503 -8.91 16.71 -3.05
C ALA A 503 -10.30 17.34 -2.95
N ALA A 504 -11.38 16.57 -3.15
CA ALA A 504 -12.72 17.13 -3.29
C ALA A 504 -13.30 17.62 -1.95
N TYR A 505 -13.15 16.85 -0.89
CA TYR A 505 -13.70 17.16 0.45
C TYR A 505 -12.68 16.87 1.56
N PRO A 506 -11.52 17.57 1.59
CA PRO A 506 -10.39 17.20 2.43
C PRO A 506 -10.72 17.36 3.92
N LYS A 507 -10.42 16.32 4.71
CA LYS A 507 -10.40 16.37 6.18
C LYS A 507 -9.14 17.09 6.66
N SER A 508 -9.08 17.44 7.95
CA SER A 508 -7.89 18.07 8.55
C SER A 508 -6.61 17.27 8.33
N ALA A 509 -6.68 15.93 8.41
CA ALA A 509 -5.56 15.04 8.10
C ALA A 509 -5.13 15.14 6.62
N ASP A 510 -6.08 15.20 5.69
CA ASP A 510 -5.82 15.33 4.26
C ASP A 510 -5.14 16.68 3.95
N VAL A 511 -5.61 17.78 4.57
CA VAL A 511 -5.00 19.12 4.40
C VAL A 511 -3.56 19.16 4.91
N LYS A 512 -3.27 18.48 6.04
CA LYS A 512 -1.89 18.35 6.53
C LYS A 512 -1.02 17.59 5.54
N MET A 513 -1.54 16.48 5.02
CA MET A 513 -0.87 15.65 4.02
C MET A 513 -0.65 16.39 2.69
N HIS A 514 -1.61 17.19 2.21
CA HIS A 514 -1.45 18.03 1.01
C HIS A 514 -0.32 19.06 1.14
N LYS A 515 0.03 19.45 2.38
CA LYS A 515 1.13 20.39 2.65
C LYS A 515 2.49 19.70 2.79
N SER A 516 2.53 18.50 3.38
CA SER A 516 3.81 17.84 3.70
C SER A 516 4.27 16.82 2.65
N LEU A 517 3.35 16.11 2.01
CA LEU A 517 3.69 15.02 1.09
C LEU A 517 4.36 15.51 -0.20
N PRO A 518 3.99 16.65 -0.83
CA PRO A 518 4.72 17.17 -1.98
C PRO A 518 6.20 17.40 -1.67
N ASP A 519 6.50 18.11 -0.58
CA ASP A 519 7.88 18.40 -0.18
C ASP A 519 8.66 17.10 0.10
N PHE A 520 8.05 16.14 0.80
CA PHE A 520 8.67 14.84 1.06
C PHE A 520 9.07 14.06 -0.21
N ILE A 521 8.19 14.05 -1.22
CA ILE A 521 8.43 13.36 -2.50
C ILE A 521 9.47 14.11 -3.32
N THR A 522 9.36 15.43 -3.32
CA THR A 522 10.18 16.30 -4.15
C THR A 522 11.60 16.33 -3.61
N GLU A 523 11.84 16.46 -2.30
CA GLU A 523 13.17 16.28 -1.64
C GLU A 523 13.92 14.99 -2.06
N ARG A 524 13.21 13.98 -2.59
CA ARG A 524 13.76 12.71 -3.10
C ARG A 524 13.86 12.65 -4.64
N GLU A 525 13.74 13.80 -5.31
CA GLU A 525 13.74 13.97 -6.78
C GLU A 525 12.49 13.41 -7.50
N GLY A 526 11.39 13.21 -6.77
CA GLY A 526 10.10 12.82 -7.33
C GLY A 526 9.28 14.00 -7.88
N VAL A 527 8.31 13.69 -8.74
CA VAL A 527 7.35 14.65 -9.31
C VAL A 527 6.05 14.60 -8.49
N ALA A 528 5.67 15.72 -7.87
CA ALA A 528 4.40 15.85 -7.15
C ALA A 528 3.39 16.67 -7.97
N LEU A 529 2.21 16.11 -8.18
CA LEU A 529 1.05 16.84 -8.70
C LEU A 529 0.41 17.70 -7.59
N LYS A 530 -0.65 18.43 -7.92
CA LYS A 530 -1.37 19.32 -7.00
C LYS A 530 -2.80 18.81 -6.76
N PRO A 531 -3.40 19.04 -5.58
CA PRO A 531 -4.83 18.79 -5.37
C PRO A 531 -5.67 19.49 -6.46
N GLY A 532 -6.57 18.73 -7.09
CA GLY A 532 -7.40 19.19 -8.21
C GLY A 532 -6.84 18.91 -9.60
N ASP A 533 -5.56 18.52 -9.74
CA ASP A 533 -4.98 18.17 -11.05
C ASP A 533 -5.71 16.98 -11.69
N GLY A 534 -6.21 16.06 -10.87
CA GLY A 534 -7.02 14.92 -11.27
C GLY A 534 -6.38 13.56 -11.02
N VAL A 535 -7.03 12.53 -11.56
CA VAL A 535 -6.78 11.10 -11.33
C VAL A 535 -5.34 10.71 -11.67
N ILE A 536 -4.70 9.96 -10.77
CA ILE A 536 -3.30 9.49 -10.89
C ILE A 536 -2.99 8.94 -12.28
N HIS A 537 -3.77 7.98 -12.79
CA HIS A 537 -3.42 7.22 -13.99
C HIS A 537 -3.54 8.06 -15.27
N SER A 538 -4.47 9.01 -15.31
CA SER A 538 -4.58 9.97 -16.41
C SER A 538 -3.34 10.87 -16.55
N TRP A 539 -2.58 11.06 -15.48
CA TRP A 539 -1.29 11.76 -15.49
C TRP A 539 -0.11 10.79 -15.65
N LEU A 540 -0.06 9.72 -14.86
CA LEU A 540 1.03 8.75 -14.84
C LEU A 540 1.24 8.12 -16.22
N ASN A 541 0.14 7.77 -16.91
CA ASN A 541 0.20 7.17 -18.24
C ASN A 541 0.88 8.09 -19.26
N ARG A 542 0.80 9.42 -19.05
CA ARG A 542 1.46 10.42 -19.89
C ARG A 542 2.95 10.62 -19.56
N LEU A 543 3.47 9.91 -18.57
CA LEU A 543 4.88 9.94 -18.15
C LEU A 543 5.60 8.58 -18.39
N LEU A 544 4.94 7.65 -19.09
CA LEU A 544 5.48 6.32 -19.37
C LEU A 544 6.45 6.32 -20.55
N LEU A 545 7.31 5.29 -20.58
CA LEU A 545 8.10 4.91 -21.75
C LEU A 545 7.62 3.55 -22.27
N PRO A 546 7.52 3.36 -23.60
CA PRO A 546 7.15 2.07 -24.18
C PRO A 546 8.15 0.95 -23.81
N ASP A 547 7.64 -0.28 -23.67
CA ASP A 547 8.43 -1.48 -23.36
C ASP A 547 9.33 -1.34 -22.12
N THR A 548 8.81 -0.69 -21.09
CA THR A 548 9.44 -0.60 -19.76
C THR A 548 8.53 -1.17 -18.68
N VAL A 549 9.13 -1.51 -17.54
CA VAL A 549 8.43 -2.04 -16.37
C VAL A 549 8.26 -0.94 -15.32
N GLY A 550 7.14 -0.95 -14.61
CA GLY A 550 6.96 -0.13 -13.41
C GLY A 550 6.01 -0.75 -12.38
N THR A 551 5.69 0.07 -11.38
CA THR A 551 4.77 -0.31 -10.30
C THR A 551 4.03 0.94 -9.78
N GLY A 552 3.10 0.75 -8.86
CA GLY A 552 2.49 1.86 -8.15
C GLY A 552 1.68 1.43 -6.95
N GLY A 553 1.54 2.36 -6.00
CA GLY A 553 0.76 2.23 -4.77
C GLY A 553 -0.75 2.29 -5.00
N ASP A 554 -1.22 1.76 -6.11
CA ASP A 554 -2.61 1.73 -6.54
C ASP A 554 -2.85 0.52 -7.44
N SER A 555 -3.89 -0.27 -7.14
CA SER A 555 -4.19 -1.52 -7.87
C SER A 555 -4.55 -1.31 -9.34
N HIS A 556 -4.87 -0.09 -9.76
CA HIS A 556 -5.19 0.29 -11.14
C HIS A 556 -3.98 0.89 -11.86
N THR A 557 -2.78 0.79 -11.27
CA THR A 557 -1.52 1.08 -11.98
C THR A 557 -1.31 -0.01 -13.05
N ARG A 558 -1.95 0.15 -14.21
CA ARG A 558 -2.00 -0.83 -15.31
C ARG A 558 -1.57 -0.16 -16.61
N PHE A 559 -0.27 -0.09 -16.82
CA PHE A 559 0.31 0.71 -17.91
C PHE A 559 -0.25 0.30 -19.28
N PRO A 560 -0.78 1.24 -20.08
CA PRO A 560 -1.24 0.95 -21.44
C PRO A 560 -0.10 0.82 -22.45
N ILE A 561 1.12 1.24 -22.09
CA ILE A 561 2.36 1.03 -22.83
C ILE A 561 3.45 0.50 -21.90
N GLY A 562 4.03 -0.65 -22.22
CA GLY A 562 4.89 -1.41 -21.30
C GLY A 562 4.10 -2.38 -20.41
N ILE A 563 4.53 -2.54 -19.16
CA ILE A 563 3.83 -3.36 -18.16
C ILE A 563 4.06 -2.80 -16.75
N SER A 564 3.06 -2.94 -15.88
CA SER A 564 3.20 -2.64 -14.46
C SER A 564 2.62 -3.72 -13.57
N PHE A 565 3.24 -3.89 -12.40
CA PHE A 565 2.77 -4.80 -11.35
C PHE A 565 2.46 -3.97 -10.10
N PRO A 566 1.18 -3.63 -9.83
CA PRO A 566 0.80 -2.89 -8.62
C PRO A 566 1.22 -3.60 -7.35
N ALA A 567 1.54 -2.81 -6.33
CA ALA A 567 1.98 -3.35 -5.06
C ALA A 567 1.50 -2.52 -3.87
N GLY A 568 1.68 -3.07 -2.67
CA GLY A 568 1.49 -2.35 -1.42
C GLY A 568 2.59 -1.31 -1.19
N SER A 569 2.33 -0.35 -0.30
CA SER A 569 3.22 0.78 -0.01
C SER A 569 4.68 0.40 0.31
N GLY A 570 4.93 -0.76 0.93
CA GLY A 570 6.30 -1.20 1.25
C GLY A 570 7.11 -1.53 0.00
N LEU A 571 6.55 -2.31 -0.92
CA LEU A 571 7.23 -2.67 -2.16
C LEU A 571 7.32 -1.48 -3.14
N VAL A 572 6.35 -0.57 -3.11
CA VAL A 572 6.41 0.69 -3.86
C VAL A 572 7.51 1.62 -3.33
N ALA A 573 7.65 1.70 -2.00
CA ALA A 573 8.75 2.42 -1.37
C ALA A 573 10.10 1.79 -1.75
N PHE A 574 10.22 0.47 -1.70
CA PHE A 574 11.40 -0.26 -2.15
C PHE A 574 11.74 0.03 -3.61
N ALA A 575 10.76 -0.08 -4.51
CA ALA A 575 10.93 0.20 -5.93
C ALA A 575 11.39 1.64 -6.20
N GLY A 576 10.84 2.61 -5.47
CA GLY A 576 11.30 4.00 -5.54
C GLY A 576 12.73 4.16 -5.02
N ALA A 577 13.02 3.60 -3.86
CA ALA A 577 14.29 3.75 -3.15
C ALA A 577 15.47 3.03 -3.83
N LEU A 578 15.23 1.90 -4.49
CA LEU A 578 16.28 1.06 -5.06
C LEU A 578 16.24 0.97 -6.60
N GLY A 579 15.16 1.39 -7.23
CA GLY A 579 15.05 1.43 -8.70
C GLY A 579 14.77 0.08 -9.37
N PHE A 580 14.53 -0.98 -8.58
CA PHE A 580 14.11 -2.30 -9.05
C PHE A 580 13.05 -2.90 -8.11
N MET A 581 12.38 -3.96 -8.54
CA MET A 581 11.35 -4.63 -7.74
C MET A 581 11.52 -6.15 -7.80
N PRO A 582 11.48 -6.87 -6.67
CA PRO A 582 11.38 -8.32 -6.65
C PRO A 582 10.07 -8.78 -7.29
N LEU A 583 10.17 -9.73 -8.21
CA LEU A 583 9.04 -10.26 -8.96
C LEU A 583 9.23 -11.76 -9.19
N ASP A 584 8.29 -12.56 -8.70
CA ASP A 584 8.12 -13.93 -9.18
C ASP A 584 7.26 -13.89 -10.44
N MET A 585 7.89 -14.17 -11.58
CA MET A 585 7.29 -13.97 -12.89
C MET A 585 6.00 -14.79 -13.04
N PRO A 586 4.83 -14.15 -13.21
CA PRO A 586 3.60 -14.88 -13.36
C PRO A 586 3.47 -15.60 -14.70
N GLU A 587 2.64 -16.63 -14.74
CA GLU A 587 2.12 -17.17 -15.99
C GLU A 587 1.21 -16.13 -16.70
N SER A 588 0.95 -16.31 -17.99
CA SER A 588 0.17 -15.37 -18.80
C SER A 588 -1.09 -16.01 -19.40
N VAL A 589 -2.14 -15.20 -19.57
CA VAL A 589 -3.37 -15.53 -20.30
C VAL A 589 -3.46 -14.59 -21.49
N LEU A 590 -3.66 -15.13 -22.69
CA LEU A 590 -3.78 -14.33 -23.91
C LEU A 590 -5.25 -14.10 -24.24
N VAL A 591 -5.66 -12.85 -24.35
CA VAL A 591 -6.97 -12.45 -24.87
C VAL A 591 -6.78 -11.89 -26.28
N LYS A 592 -7.39 -12.55 -27.27
CA LYS A 592 -7.30 -12.15 -28.68
C LYS A 592 -8.63 -11.63 -29.16
N PHE A 593 -8.64 -10.38 -29.61
CA PHE A 593 -9.79 -9.80 -30.28
C PHE A 593 -9.68 -10.00 -31.80
N LYS A 594 -10.82 -10.24 -32.45
CA LYS A 594 -10.93 -10.27 -33.92
C LYS A 594 -12.26 -9.64 -34.36
N GLY A 595 -12.36 -9.29 -35.63
CA GLY A 595 -13.57 -8.67 -36.18
C GLY A 595 -13.64 -7.17 -35.89
N GLU A 596 -14.84 -6.61 -36.03
CA GLU A 596 -15.10 -5.18 -35.84
C GLU A 596 -16.20 -4.98 -34.80
N LEU A 597 -16.21 -3.83 -34.13
CA LEU A 597 -17.27 -3.50 -33.18
C LEU A 597 -18.60 -3.28 -33.91
N ASN A 598 -19.65 -3.95 -33.44
CA ASN A 598 -21.01 -3.67 -33.89
C ASN A 598 -21.41 -2.21 -33.59
N PRO A 599 -22.28 -1.60 -34.42
CA PRO A 599 -22.80 -0.26 -34.15
C PRO A 599 -23.39 -0.14 -32.74
N GLY A 600 -23.03 0.95 -32.06
CA GLY A 600 -23.48 1.22 -30.69
C GLY A 600 -22.75 0.45 -29.59
N ILE A 601 -21.86 -0.49 -29.91
CA ILE A 601 -21.01 -1.14 -28.91
C ILE A 601 -19.77 -0.28 -28.64
N THR A 602 -19.43 -0.14 -27.36
CA THR A 602 -18.33 0.68 -26.87
C THR A 602 -17.13 -0.17 -26.44
N LEU A 603 -15.98 0.46 -26.22
CA LEU A 603 -14.82 -0.24 -25.70
C LEU A 603 -15.05 -0.78 -24.28
N ARG A 604 -15.89 -0.11 -23.49
CA ARG A 604 -16.26 -0.60 -22.16
C ARG A 604 -17.09 -1.89 -22.21
N ASP A 605 -17.83 -2.11 -23.28
CA ASP A 605 -18.52 -3.40 -23.50
C ASP A 605 -17.50 -4.50 -23.84
N VAL A 606 -16.43 -4.20 -24.58
CA VAL A 606 -15.31 -5.13 -24.83
C VAL A 606 -14.60 -5.50 -23.53
N VAL A 607 -14.40 -4.55 -22.62
CA VAL A 607 -13.87 -4.80 -21.27
C VAL A 607 -14.74 -5.83 -20.55
N ASN A 608 -16.06 -5.62 -20.53
CA ASN A 608 -17.00 -6.52 -19.87
C ASN A 608 -17.22 -7.84 -20.65
N ALA A 609 -16.86 -7.90 -21.93
CA ALA A 609 -16.88 -9.12 -22.72
C ALA A 609 -15.83 -10.14 -22.25
N ILE A 610 -14.67 -9.69 -21.74
CA ILE A 610 -13.62 -10.59 -21.23
C ILE A 610 -14.16 -11.54 -20.14
N PRO A 611 -14.72 -11.05 -19.01
CA PRO A 611 -15.34 -11.94 -18.04
C PRO A 611 -16.52 -12.72 -18.62
N TYR A 612 -17.32 -12.11 -19.50
CA TYR A 612 -18.51 -12.75 -20.06
C TYR A 612 -18.15 -14.03 -20.83
N PHE A 613 -17.22 -13.93 -21.78
CA PHE A 613 -16.77 -15.09 -22.55
C PHE A 613 -15.97 -16.08 -21.69
N ALA A 614 -15.16 -15.61 -20.73
CA ALA A 614 -14.47 -16.50 -19.80
C ALA A 614 -15.43 -17.35 -18.95
N ILE A 615 -16.60 -16.80 -18.56
CA ILE A 615 -17.65 -17.54 -17.87
C ILE A 615 -18.28 -18.58 -18.81
N GLN A 616 -18.60 -18.20 -20.05
CA GLN A 616 -19.15 -19.12 -21.04
C GLN A 616 -18.22 -20.31 -21.32
N GLU A 617 -16.91 -20.09 -21.32
CA GLU A 617 -15.90 -21.15 -21.49
C GLU A 617 -15.57 -21.92 -20.20
N GLY A 618 -16.17 -21.56 -19.06
CA GLY A 618 -15.92 -22.20 -17.76
C GLY A 618 -14.55 -21.90 -17.15
N LEU A 619 -13.86 -20.87 -17.65
CA LEU A 619 -12.57 -20.38 -17.15
C LEU A 619 -12.72 -19.41 -15.96
N LEU A 620 -13.92 -18.87 -15.76
CA LEU A 620 -14.29 -17.97 -14.68
C LEU A 620 -15.65 -18.37 -14.10
N THR A 621 -15.82 -18.27 -12.77
CA THR A 621 -17.12 -18.45 -12.11
C THR A 621 -17.43 -17.26 -11.19
N VAL A 622 -18.72 -16.96 -11.05
CA VAL A 622 -19.22 -15.91 -10.14
C VAL A 622 -19.29 -16.42 -8.69
N GLU A 623 -19.64 -17.70 -8.48
CA GLU A 623 -19.72 -18.28 -7.14
C GLU A 623 -18.38 -18.17 -6.39
N LYS A 624 -18.45 -17.68 -5.14
CA LYS A 624 -17.28 -17.45 -4.30
C LYS A 624 -16.67 -18.75 -3.77
N ALA A 625 -17.51 -19.69 -3.35
CA ALA A 625 -17.08 -21.00 -2.90
C ALA A 625 -16.50 -21.79 -4.09
N GLY A 626 -15.24 -22.23 -3.98
CA GLY A 626 -14.57 -22.96 -5.08
C GLY A 626 -14.37 -22.15 -6.36
N LYS A 627 -14.31 -20.80 -6.25
CA LYS A 627 -14.22 -19.89 -7.40
C LYS A 627 -13.10 -20.28 -8.36
N LYS A 628 -13.45 -20.46 -9.64
CA LYS A 628 -12.48 -20.55 -10.74
C LYS A 628 -12.24 -19.16 -11.30
N ASN A 629 -10.98 -18.78 -11.44
CA ASN A 629 -10.59 -17.56 -12.12
C ASN A 629 -9.24 -17.78 -12.82
N ILE A 630 -9.28 -18.00 -14.13
CA ILE A 630 -8.07 -18.22 -14.93
C ILE A 630 -7.08 -17.05 -14.86
N PHE A 631 -7.56 -15.83 -14.62
CA PHE A 631 -6.74 -14.62 -14.62
C PHE A 631 -6.03 -14.36 -13.27
N ASN A 632 -6.52 -14.97 -12.19
CA ASN A 632 -6.03 -14.71 -10.84
C ASN A 632 -4.52 -14.98 -10.72
N GLY A 633 -3.76 -13.96 -10.35
CA GLY A 633 -2.30 -14.04 -10.20
C GLY A 633 -1.52 -14.24 -11.49
N ARG A 634 -2.16 -14.10 -12.66
CA ARG A 634 -1.52 -14.18 -13.98
C ARG A 634 -1.40 -12.79 -14.61
N ILE A 635 -0.60 -12.69 -15.67
CA ILE A 635 -0.57 -11.52 -16.54
C ILE A 635 -1.65 -11.68 -17.62
N VAL A 636 -2.44 -10.63 -17.86
CA VAL A 636 -3.37 -10.60 -19.00
C VAL A 636 -2.69 -9.91 -20.17
N GLU A 637 -2.42 -10.64 -21.25
CA GLU A 637 -1.88 -10.11 -22.49
C GLU A 637 -2.99 -9.96 -23.52
N MET A 638 -3.06 -8.83 -24.21
CA MET A 638 -4.13 -8.53 -25.15
C MET A 638 -3.59 -8.22 -26.55
N GLU A 639 -4.21 -8.75 -27.59
CA GLU A 639 -3.90 -8.42 -29.00
C GLU A 639 -5.17 -8.37 -29.87
N GLY A 640 -5.05 -7.78 -31.06
CA GLY A 640 -6.14 -7.68 -32.04
C GLY A 640 -6.76 -6.29 -32.20
N LEU A 641 -6.35 -5.31 -31.38
CA LEU A 641 -6.80 -3.92 -31.44
C LEU A 641 -5.61 -2.94 -31.48
N PRO A 642 -4.72 -3.04 -32.48
CA PRO A 642 -3.45 -2.29 -32.49
C PRO A 642 -3.65 -0.77 -32.64
N ASP A 643 -4.76 -0.34 -33.22
CA ASP A 643 -5.00 1.06 -33.59
C ASP A 643 -5.81 1.85 -32.54
N LEU A 644 -6.01 1.27 -31.34
CA LEU A 644 -6.53 2.03 -30.22
C LEU A 644 -5.58 3.16 -29.86
N THR A 645 -6.12 4.31 -29.43
CA THR A 645 -5.31 5.30 -28.73
C THR A 645 -4.83 4.74 -27.40
N VAL A 646 -3.73 5.26 -26.87
CA VAL A 646 -3.19 4.78 -25.58
C VAL A 646 -4.18 4.98 -24.41
N GLU A 647 -5.01 6.01 -24.47
CA GLU A 647 -6.07 6.24 -23.49
C GLU A 647 -7.21 5.22 -23.59
N GLN A 648 -7.57 4.80 -24.80
CA GLN A 648 -8.53 3.71 -25.02
C GLN A 648 -7.94 2.37 -24.54
N ALA A 649 -6.70 2.08 -24.91
CA ALA A 649 -5.99 0.89 -24.47
C ALA A 649 -5.96 0.75 -22.93
N PHE A 650 -5.92 1.90 -22.23
CA PHE A 650 -6.00 1.92 -20.78
C PHE A 650 -7.33 1.42 -20.23
N GLU A 651 -8.48 1.59 -20.90
CA GLU A 651 -9.76 1.03 -20.44
C GLU A 651 -9.69 -0.50 -20.30
N LEU A 652 -8.95 -1.16 -21.19
CA LEU A 652 -8.71 -2.61 -21.16
C LEU A 652 -7.69 -3.01 -20.09
N THR A 653 -6.53 -2.33 -20.04
CA THR A 653 -5.49 -2.69 -19.06
C THR A 653 -5.93 -2.36 -17.63
N ASP A 654 -6.63 -1.26 -17.41
CA ASP A 654 -7.14 -0.81 -16.10
C ASP A 654 -8.02 -1.88 -15.44
N ALA A 655 -9.00 -2.39 -16.19
CA ALA A 655 -9.95 -3.41 -15.73
C ALA A 655 -9.32 -4.80 -15.47
N SER A 656 -8.06 -5.03 -15.84
CA SER A 656 -7.34 -6.25 -15.47
C SER A 656 -7.20 -6.40 -13.95
N ALA A 657 -7.25 -5.29 -13.20
CA ALA A 657 -7.25 -5.32 -11.74
C ALA A 657 -8.44 -6.11 -11.18
N GLU A 658 -9.63 -5.94 -11.76
CA GLU A 658 -10.85 -6.65 -11.38
C GLU A 658 -10.84 -8.12 -11.78
N ARG A 659 -9.92 -8.54 -12.66
CA ARG A 659 -9.67 -9.97 -12.97
C ARG A 659 -8.76 -10.63 -11.93
N SER A 660 -8.30 -9.90 -10.92
CA SER A 660 -7.23 -10.30 -10.00
C SER A 660 -5.91 -10.59 -10.73
N ALA A 661 -5.68 -9.97 -11.88
CA ALA A 661 -4.44 -10.11 -12.63
C ALA A 661 -3.27 -9.41 -11.92
N ALA A 662 -2.09 -10.04 -11.98
CA ALA A 662 -0.85 -9.49 -11.44
C ALA A 662 -0.38 -8.26 -12.26
N GLY A 663 -0.58 -8.30 -13.57
CA GLY A 663 -0.24 -7.22 -14.51
C GLY A 663 -1.03 -7.38 -15.81
N ALA A 664 -0.91 -6.39 -16.69
CA ALA A 664 -1.49 -6.47 -18.03
C ALA A 664 -0.60 -5.78 -19.05
N THR A 665 -0.68 -6.23 -20.30
CA THR A 665 -0.06 -5.57 -21.46
C THR A 665 -0.98 -5.73 -22.66
N ILE A 666 -0.92 -4.78 -23.59
CA ILE A 666 -1.71 -4.77 -24.81
C ILE A 666 -0.82 -4.40 -25.99
N LYS A 667 -0.92 -5.17 -27.08
CA LYS A 667 -0.20 -4.89 -28.32
C LYS A 667 -0.85 -3.70 -29.04
N LEU A 668 -0.09 -2.61 -29.18
CA LEU A 668 -0.47 -1.41 -29.93
C LEU A 668 0.46 -1.19 -31.13
N SER A 669 0.05 -0.35 -32.08
CA SER A 669 0.87 0.08 -33.20
C SER A 669 1.90 1.13 -32.76
N GLU A 670 3.03 1.18 -33.47
CA GLU A 670 4.06 2.22 -33.24
C GLU A 670 3.50 3.63 -33.49
N GLU A 671 2.55 3.77 -34.41
CA GLU A 671 1.91 5.05 -34.75
C GLU A 671 1.09 5.59 -33.58
N SER A 672 0.20 4.77 -32.99
CA SER A 672 -0.61 5.15 -31.83
C SER A 672 0.26 5.56 -30.63
N VAL A 673 1.35 4.82 -30.39
CA VAL A 673 2.29 5.13 -29.31
C VAL A 673 3.07 6.42 -29.59
N ALA A 674 3.55 6.62 -30.83
CA ALA A 674 4.30 7.81 -31.21
C ALA A 674 3.46 9.09 -31.14
N GLU A 675 2.19 9.04 -31.53
CA GLU A 675 1.26 10.16 -31.40
C GLU A 675 1.06 10.56 -29.93
N PHE A 676 0.85 9.57 -29.06
CA PHE A 676 0.69 9.81 -27.63
C PHE A 676 1.95 10.42 -27.00
N LEU A 677 3.15 9.92 -27.34
CA LEU A 677 4.40 10.46 -26.80
C LEU A 677 4.66 11.92 -27.22
N LYS A 678 4.29 12.32 -28.44
CA LYS A 678 4.42 13.73 -28.88
C LYS A 678 3.56 14.66 -28.02
N SER A 679 2.30 14.28 -27.80
CA SER A 679 1.37 14.98 -26.89
C SER A 679 1.94 15.04 -25.48
N ASN A 680 2.48 13.94 -24.97
CA ASN A 680 3.06 13.85 -23.62
C ASN A 680 4.29 14.73 -23.43
N ILE A 681 5.17 14.83 -24.44
CA ILE A 681 6.33 15.73 -24.40
C ILE A 681 5.85 17.19 -24.28
N ALA A 682 4.82 17.58 -25.03
CA ALA A 682 4.25 18.93 -24.91
C ALA A 682 3.66 19.17 -23.51
N LEU A 683 2.96 18.19 -22.93
CA LEU A 683 2.46 18.27 -21.56
C LEU A 683 3.58 18.41 -20.53
N MET A 684 4.63 17.59 -20.61
CA MET A 684 5.76 17.66 -19.66
C MET A 684 6.52 18.99 -19.76
N LYS A 685 6.73 19.51 -20.97
CA LYS A 685 7.28 20.87 -21.18
C LYS A 685 6.39 21.90 -20.51
N LYS A 686 5.07 21.77 -20.63
CA LYS A 686 4.10 22.65 -19.97
C LYS A 686 4.08 22.52 -18.44
N MET A 687 4.27 21.33 -17.89
CA MET A 687 4.42 21.11 -16.45
C MET A 687 5.65 21.85 -15.90
N ILE A 688 6.78 21.80 -16.63
CA ILE A 688 7.99 22.55 -16.26
C ILE A 688 7.71 24.06 -16.26
N GLU A 689 7.07 24.58 -17.32
CA GLU A 689 6.70 26.00 -17.42
C GLU A 689 5.79 26.46 -16.27
N ASP A 690 4.84 25.62 -15.85
CA ASP A 690 3.87 25.95 -14.80
C ASP A 690 4.37 25.62 -13.38
N GLY A 691 5.68 25.35 -13.25
CA GLY A 691 6.37 25.23 -11.96
C GLY A 691 6.01 23.97 -11.19
N TYR A 692 5.78 22.84 -11.87
CA TYR A 692 5.80 21.54 -11.19
C TYR A 692 7.22 21.29 -10.65
N GLN A 693 7.29 20.81 -9.41
CA GLN A 693 8.55 20.63 -8.69
C GLN A 693 9.41 19.53 -9.34
N TYR A 694 10.74 19.69 -9.25
CA TYR A 694 11.77 18.81 -9.84
C TYR A 694 11.71 18.67 -11.36
N ALA A 695 11.89 19.82 -12.03
CA ALA A 695 11.93 19.92 -13.49
C ALA A 695 12.95 18.99 -14.16
N ASP A 696 14.07 18.66 -13.50
CA ASP A 696 15.12 17.84 -14.11
C ASP A 696 14.68 16.39 -14.34
N THR A 697 13.85 15.82 -13.46
CA THR A 697 13.22 14.50 -13.67
C THR A 697 12.32 14.51 -14.91
N LEU A 698 11.54 15.59 -15.10
CA LEU A 698 10.70 15.76 -16.29
C LEU A 698 11.52 15.98 -17.56
N LYS A 699 12.62 16.75 -17.50
CA LYS A 699 13.53 16.94 -18.65
C LYS A 699 14.15 15.63 -19.10
N LYS A 700 14.67 14.83 -18.16
CA LYS A 700 15.21 13.49 -18.47
C LYS A 700 14.15 12.60 -19.12
N ARG A 701 12.91 12.63 -18.60
CA ARG A 701 11.80 11.87 -19.20
C ARG A 701 11.46 12.34 -20.62
N ILE A 702 11.47 13.65 -20.87
CA ILE A 702 11.28 14.22 -22.22
C ILE A 702 12.38 13.71 -23.16
N GLU A 703 13.64 13.75 -22.75
CA GLU A 703 14.78 13.27 -23.54
C GLU A 703 14.63 11.78 -23.88
N ASP A 704 14.21 10.95 -22.93
CA ASP A 704 13.96 9.53 -23.17
C ASP A 704 12.82 9.29 -24.18
N CYS A 705 11.74 10.08 -24.10
CA CYS A 705 10.65 10.02 -25.07
C CYS A 705 11.10 10.48 -26.48
N GLU A 706 11.85 11.59 -26.56
CA GLU A 706 12.41 12.10 -27.82
C GLU A 706 13.35 11.06 -28.46
N LYS A 707 14.19 10.40 -27.66
CA LYS A 707 15.07 9.32 -28.12
C LYS A 707 14.30 8.10 -28.64
N TRP A 708 13.18 7.73 -28.02
CA TRP A 708 12.33 6.66 -28.57
C TRP A 708 11.70 7.10 -29.91
N LEU A 709 11.26 8.35 -30.02
CA LEU A 709 10.67 8.90 -31.26
C LEU A 709 11.65 9.03 -32.43
N GLU A 710 12.96 9.13 -32.18
CA GLU A 710 13.99 9.11 -33.23
C GLU A 710 14.07 7.76 -33.95
N LYS A 711 13.82 6.67 -33.22
CA LYS A 711 13.82 5.31 -33.77
C LYS A 711 12.75 4.46 -33.08
N PRO A 712 11.47 4.67 -33.41
CA PRO A 712 10.37 3.91 -32.84
C PRO A 712 10.60 2.42 -33.07
N ALA A 713 10.47 1.66 -31.99
CA ALA A 713 10.54 0.21 -32.01
C ALA A 713 9.75 -0.33 -30.82
N LEU A 714 8.83 -1.24 -31.09
CA LEU A 714 8.10 -1.99 -30.08
C LEU A 714 8.53 -3.46 -30.05
N LEU A 715 8.56 -4.04 -28.86
CA LEU A 715 8.69 -5.47 -28.67
C LEU A 715 7.42 -6.18 -29.17
N GLU A 716 7.61 -7.37 -29.74
CA GLU A 716 6.52 -8.26 -30.11
C GLU A 716 6.74 -9.63 -29.48
N ARG A 717 5.65 -10.29 -29.08
CA ARG A 717 5.71 -11.69 -28.65
C ARG A 717 6.26 -12.58 -29.75
N ASP A 718 6.91 -13.68 -29.36
CA ASP A 718 7.22 -14.74 -30.31
C ASP A 718 5.93 -15.45 -30.77
N LYS A 719 5.97 -15.99 -31.98
CA LYS A 719 4.82 -16.67 -32.60
C LYS A 719 4.32 -17.84 -31.75
N ASP A 720 5.27 -18.59 -31.20
CA ASP A 720 5.06 -19.84 -30.46
C ASP A 720 5.15 -19.64 -28.93
N ALA A 721 4.93 -18.41 -28.44
CA ALA A 721 4.89 -18.12 -27.01
C ALA A 721 3.80 -18.94 -26.31
N GLU A 722 4.15 -19.51 -25.14
CA GLU A 722 3.23 -20.35 -24.36
C GLU A 722 2.37 -19.51 -23.41
N TYR A 723 1.10 -19.88 -23.31
CA TYR A 723 0.11 -19.25 -22.43
C TYR A 723 -0.65 -20.32 -21.66
N ALA A 724 -1.08 -19.99 -20.45
CA ALA A 724 -1.86 -20.89 -19.62
C ALA A 724 -3.28 -21.09 -20.16
N ALA A 725 -3.82 -20.06 -20.80
CA ALA A 725 -5.05 -20.11 -21.55
C ALA A 725 -5.02 -19.06 -22.67
N VAL A 726 -5.78 -19.32 -23.72
CA VAL A 726 -6.04 -18.38 -24.80
C VAL A 726 -7.56 -18.21 -24.89
N LEU A 727 -8.04 -16.98 -24.74
CA LEU A 727 -9.43 -16.60 -24.90
C LEU A 727 -9.58 -15.80 -26.19
N GLU A 728 -10.29 -16.33 -27.17
CA GLU A 728 -10.57 -15.63 -28.43
C GLU A 728 -11.96 -15.00 -28.38
N ILE A 729 -12.04 -13.69 -28.61
CA ILE A 729 -13.29 -12.92 -28.58
C ILE A 729 -13.52 -12.33 -29.98
N ASP A 730 -14.59 -12.75 -30.63
CA ASP A 730 -15.07 -12.13 -31.87
C ASP A 730 -15.93 -10.91 -31.52
N LEU A 731 -15.48 -9.72 -31.91
CA LEU A 731 -16.19 -8.47 -31.63
C LEU A 731 -17.56 -8.41 -32.32
N ASN A 732 -17.76 -9.19 -33.40
CA ASN A 732 -19.05 -9.30 -34.08
C ASN A 732 -20.10 -10.05 -33.23
N ASP A 733 -19.68 -10.83 -32.24
CA ASP A 733 -20.59 -11.58 -31.35
C ASP A 733 -21.13 -10.70 -30.21
N ILE A 734 -20.53 -9.54 -29.96
CA ILE A 734 -21.02 -8.56 -28.98
C ILE A 734 -22.09 -7.69 -29.66
N LYS A 735 -23.37 -8.02 -29.43
CA LYS A 735 -24.51 -7.41 -30.16
C LYS A 735 -25.31 -6.40 -29.34
N GLU A 736 -25.06 -6.34 -28.05
CA GLU A 736 -25.69 -5.41 -27.13
C GLU A 736 -24.71 -5.07 -26.00
N PRO A 737 -24.95 -3.98 -25.24
CA PRO A 737 -24.10 -3.61 -24.13
C PRO A 737 -24.00 -4.70 -23.06
N ILE A 738 -22.83 -4.80 -22.42
CA ILE A 738 -22.56 -5.77 -21.35
C ILE A 738 -22.27 -5.01 -20.06
N LEU A 739 -22.89 -5.40 -18.96
CA LEU A 739 -22.76 -4.72 -17.67
C LEU A 739 -22.29 -5.68 -16.58
N ALA A 740 -21.49 -5.18 -15.64
CA ALA A 740 -21.32 -5.88 -14.37
C ALA A 740 -22.50 -5.56 -13.45
N CYS A 741 -23.10 -6.60 -12.89
CA CYS A 741 -24.23 -6.57 -11.97
C CYS A 741 -23.78 -6.26 -10.54
N PRO A 742 -24.68 -5.79 -9.66
CA PRO A 742 -24.34 -5.35 -8.31
C PRO A 742 -23.45 -6.31 -7.53
N ASN A 743 -22.48 -5.72 -6.82
CA ASN A 743 -21.68 -6.33 -5.76
C ASN A 743 -20.57 -7.31 -6.22
N ASP A 744 -20.48 -7.62 -7.52
CA ASP A 744 -19.36 -8.40 -8.09
C ASP A 744 -18.96 -7.92 -9.49
N PRO A 745 -17.72 -7.42 -9.72
CA PRO A 745 -17.22 -7.09 -11.04
C PRO A 745 -17.13 -8.29 -12.00
N ASP A 746 -17.16 -9.53 -11.48
CA ASP A 746 -17.23 -10.76 -12.27
C ASP A 746 -18.64 -11.11 -12.77
N ASP A 747 -19.70 -10.64 -12.10
CA ASP A 747 -21.09 -10.97 -12.47
C ASP A 747 -21.54 -10.11 -13.66
N VAL A 748 -21.18 -10.52 -14.88
CA VAL A 748 -21.53 -9.79 -16.09
C VAL A 748 -22.73 -10.37 -16.82
N LYS A 749 -23.63 -9.49 -17.29
CA LYS A 749 -24.84 -9.84 -18.04
C LYS A 749 -25.06 -8.93 -19.23
N LEU A 750 -25.83 -9.42 -20.19
CA LEU A 750 -26.27 -8.62 -21.33
C LEU A 750 -27.30 -7.58 -20.87
N LEU A 751 -27.38 -6.45 -21.56
CA LEU A 751 -28.37 -5.40 -21.25
C LEU A 751 -29.80 -5.97 -21.25
N SER A 752 -30.14 -6.85 -22.19
CA SER A 752 -31.44 -7.51 -22.27
C SER A 752 -31.85 -8.22 -20.98
N ASP A 753 -30.89 -8.77 -20.23
CA ASP A 753 -31.15 -9.58 -19.03
C ASP A 753 -31.51 -8.72 -17.82
N VAL A 754 -31.13 -7.44 -17.84
CA VAL A 754 -31.27 -6.49 -16.71
C VAL A 754 -32.08 -5.25 -17.06
N ALA A 755 -32.52 -5.12 -18.31
CA ALA A 755 -33.33 -4.00 -18.80
C ALA A 755 -34.58 -3.77 -17.94
N GLY A 756 -34.93 -2.49 -17.75
CA GLY A 756 -36.06 -2.08 -16.92
C GLY A 756 -35.77 -1.94 -15.43
N THR A 757 -34.58 -2.36 -14.96
CA THR A 757 -34.15 -2.10 -13.57
C THR A 757 -34.11 -0.60 -13.29
N ASN A 758 -34.79 -0.15 -12.23
CA ASN A 758 -34.81 1.25 -11.82
C ASN A 758 -33.42 1.70 -11.35
N ILE A 759 -33.01 2.91 -11.75
CA ILE A 759 -31.73 3.52 -11.40
C ILE A 759 -31.99 4.93 -10.85
N ASP A 760 -31.54 5.15 -9.62
CA ASP A 760 -31.80 6.37 -8.86
C ASP A 760 -30.67 7.40 -9.00
N GLU A 761 -29.42 6.93 -9.14
CA GLU A 761 -28.24 7.78 -9.36
C GLU A 761 -27.36 7.21 -10.47
N VAL A 762 -26.67 8.08 -11.21
CA VAL A 762 -25.65 7.67 -12.20
C VAL A 762 -24.35 8.43 -12.00
N PHE A 763 -23.24 7.77 -12.29
CA PHE A 763 -21.90 8.36 -12.14
C PHE A 763 -21.07 8.18 -13.41
N VAL A 764 -20.70 9.30 -14.04
CA VAL A 764 -19.78 9.37 -15.18
C VAL A 764 -18.48 10.02 -14.75
N GLY A 765 -17.44 9.21 -14.62
CA GLY A 765 -16.09 9.64 -14.22
C GLY A 765 -15.32 8.53 -13.51
N SER A 766 -14.04 8.39 -13.82
CA SER A 766 -13.00 7.65 -13.07
C SER A 766 -11.72 7.62 -13.93
N CYS A 767 -10.74 6.79 -13.58
CA CYS A 767 -9.61 6.47 -14.46
C CYS A 767 -10.03 5.77 -15.77
N MET A 768 -11.19 5.10 -15.82
CA MET A 768 -11.73 4.44 -17.02
C MET A 768 -12.27 5.42 -18.07
N THR A 769 -12.28 6.72 -17.77
CA THR A 769 -12.92 7.72 -18.63
C THR A 769 -11.91 8.70 -19.22
N ASN A 770 -12.15 9.10 -20.46
CA ASN A 770 -11.44 10.17 -21.17
C ASN A 770 -12.45 11.22 -21.67
N ILE A 771 -11.96 12.33 -22.24
CA ILE A 771 -12.81 13.45 -22.68
C ILE A 771 -13.97 13.03 -23.61
N GLY A 772 -13.77 12.01 -24.46
CA GLY A 772 -14.78 11.56 -25.41
C GLY A 772 -16.06 11.08 -24.73
N HIS A 773 -15.92 10.39 -23.60
CA HIS A 773 -17.04 9.88 -22.81
C HIS A 773 -17.91 11.02 -22.25
N PHE A 774 -17.28 12.12 -21.82
CA PHE A 774 -17.98 13.32 -21.34
C PHE A 774 -18.68 14.07 -22.47
N ARG A 775 -18.06 14.12 -23.66
CA ARG A 775 -18.72 14.69 -24.86
C ARG A 775 -19.92 13.86 -25.30
N ALA A 776 -19.81 12.53 -25.27
CA ALA A 776 -20.89 11.62 -25.63
C ALA A 776 -22.08 11.79 -24.67
N ALA A 777 -21.82 11.78 -23.35
CA ALA A 777 -22.84 12.06 -22.34
C ALA A 777 -23.48 13.45 -22.54
N GLY A 778 -22.67 14.46 -22.85
CA GLY A 778 -23.15 15.80 -23.17
C GLY A 778 -24.10 15.84 -24.37
N LYS A 779 -23.75 15.19 -25.50
CA LYS A 779 -24.61 15.14 -26.69
C LYS A 779 -25.91 14.36 -26.44
N ILE A 780 -25.87 13.33 -25.59
CA ILE A 780 -27.08 12.59 -25.17
C ILE A 780 -28.01 13.51 -24.36
N TRP A 781 -27.46 14.30 -23.44
CA TRP A 781 -28.21 15.21 -22.57
C TRP A 781 -28.62 16.55 -23.20
N GLU A 782 -28.03 16.90 -24.34
CA GLU A 782 -28.30 18.17 -25.03
C GLU A 782 -29.77 18.32 -25.41
N GLY A 783 -30.39 19.40 -24.91
CA GLY A 783 -31.80 19.72 -25.14
C GLY A 783 -32.80 18.91 -24.31
N GLU A 784 -32.32 18.00 -23.47
CA GLU A 784 -33.18 17.18 -22.62
C GLU A 784 -33.65 17.94 -21.36
N LYS A 785 -34.68 17.40 -20.72
CA LYS A 785 -35.24 17.96 -19.48
C LYS A 785 -34.47 17.45 -18.27
N TYR A 786 -34.57 18.19 -17.17
CA TYR A 786 -34.09 17.74 -15.85
C TYR A 786 -34.68 16.36 -15.50
N PRO A 787 -33.86 15.31 -15.35
CA PRO A 787 -34.33 13.96 -15.04
C PRO A 787 -34.60 13.78 -13.54
N GLN A 788 -35.31 12.71 -13.17
CA GLN A 788 -35.50 12.37 -11.74
C GLN A 788 -34.25 11.77 -11.11
N THR A 789 -33.42 11.11 -11.92
CA THR A 789 -32.16 10.50 -11.50
C THR A 789 -31.13 11.55 -11.13
N ARG A 790 -30.35 11.30 -10.08
CA ARG A 790 -29.22 12.16 -9.73
C ARG A 790 -28.02 11.84 -10.60
N ILE A 791 -27.52 12.82 -11.34
CA ILE A 791 -26.38 12.64 -12.24
C ILE A 791 -25.11 13.24 -11.60
N TRP A 792 -24.05 12.44 -11.54
CA TRP A 792 -22.72 12.86 -11.09
C TRP A 792 -21.74 12.81 -12.25
N VAL A 793 -20.96 13.88 -12.44
CA VAL A 793 -19.99 14.02 -13.53
C VAL A 793 -18.64 14.44 -12.95
N THR A 794 -17.58 13.69 -13.23
CA THR A 794 -16.23 14.00 -12.73
C THR A 794 -15.20 13.83 -13.83
N PRO A 795 -14.79 14.91 -14.52
CA PRO A 795 -13.68 14.85 -15.47
C PRO A 795 -12.41 14.31 -14.81
N PRO A 796 -11.61 13.47 -15.49
CA PRO A 796 -10.49 12.79 -14.85
C PRO A 796 -9.33 13.75 -14.58
N THR A 797 -9.14 14.81 -15.37
CA THR A 797 -8.09 15.82 -15.15
C THR A 797 -8.62 17.24 -15.28
N LYS A 798 -7.86 18.20 -14.75
CA LYS A 798 -8.13 19.63 -14.98
C LYS A 798 -8.05 20.03 -16.46
N MET A 799 -7.30 19.28 -17.30
CA MET A 799 -7.21 19.55 -18.73
C MET A 799 -8.51 19.16 -19.44
N ASP A 800 -9.09 18.01 -19.08
CA ASP A 800 -10.40 17.58 -19.56
C ASP A 800 -11.48 18.57 -19.11
N GLU A 801 -11.49 18.93 -17.83
CA GLU A 801 -12.41 19.95 -17.30
C GLU A 801 -12.29 21.28 -18.07
N ALA A 802 -11.08 21.79 -18.25
CA ALA A 802 -10.86 23.07 -18.94
C ALA A 802 -11.36 23.01 -20.39
N LYS A 803 -11.11 21.90 -21.09
CA LYS A 803 -11.55 21.74 -22.47
C LYS A 803 -13.07 21.60 -22.58
N LEU A 804 -13.70 20.84 -21.70
CA LEU A 804 -15.16 20.71 -21.64
C LEU A 804 -15.85 22.04 -21.29
N LYS A 805 -15.22 22.88 -20.45
CA LYS A 805 -15.69 24.26 -20.20
C LYS A 805 -15.55 25.14 -21.44
N GLU A 806 -14.42 25.08 -22.15
CA GLU A 806 -14.18 25.83 -23.40
C GLU A 806 -15.21 25.48 -24.47
N GLU A 807 -15.54 24.21 -24.61
CA GLU A 807 -16.51 23.68 -25.59
C GLU A 807 -17.98 23.86 -25.18
N GLY A 808 -18.25 24.37 -23.97
CA GLY A 808 -19.60 24.68 -23.49
C GLY A 808 -20.36 23.50 -22.87
N TYR A 809 -19.76 22.32 -22.73
CA TYR A 809 -20.41 21.13 -22.17
C TYR A 809 -20.87 21.32 -20.73
N TYR A 810 -20.19 22.16 -19.93
CA TYR A 810 -20.63 22.49 -18.57
C TYR A 810 -22.01 23.17 -18.52
N SER A 811 -22.38 23.92 -19.56
CA SER A 811 -23.74 24.49 -19.67
C SER A 811 -24.77 23.39 -19.84
N ILE A 812 -24.47 22.37 -20.64
CA ILE A 812 -25.35 21.21 -20.86
C ILE A 812 -25.50 20.42 -19.55
N TYR A 813 -24.38 20.15 -18.85
CA TYR A 813 -24.42 19.48 -17.54
C TYR A 813 -25.26 20.25 -16.53
N SER A 814 -25.12 21.57 -16.47
CA SER A 814 -25.95 22.40 -15.60
C SER A 814 -27.43 22.39 -16.00
N GLN A 815 -27.76 22.36 -17.29
CA GLN A 815 -29.14 22.34 -17.79
C GLN A 815 -29.89 21.08 -17.33
N ILE A 816 -29.22 19.92 -17.35
CA ILE A 816 -29.82 18.66 -16.88
C ILE A 816 -29.66 18.45 -15.36
N GLY A 817 -29.05 19.40 -14.65
CA GLY A 817 -28.92 19.34 -13.20
C GLY A 817 -27.84 18.40 -12.68
N ALA A 818 -26.85 18.07 -13.50
CA ALA A 818 -25.74 17.23 -13.07
C ALA A 818 -24.92 17.93 -12.00
N ARG A 819 -24.52 17.15 -11.00
CA ARG A 819 -23.51 17.54 -10.03
C ARG A 819 -22.13 17.27 -10.64
N VAL A 820 -21.46 18.34 -11.05
CA VAL A 820 -20.10 18.26 -11.58
C VAL A 820 -19.09 18.42 -10.44
N GLU A 821 -18.28 17.40 -10.20
CA GLU A 821 -17.24 17.39 -9.18
C GLU A 821 -15.91 17.92 -9.74
N ILE A 822 -15.00 18.34 -8.86
CA ILE A 822 -13.63 18.69 -9.27
C ILE A 822 -12.89 17.46 -9.81
N PRO A 823 -11.85 17.63 -10.65
CA PRO A 823 -11.09 16.50 -11.15
C PRO A 823 -10.48 15.65 -10.04
N GLY A 824 -10.68 14.32 -10.14
CA GLY A 824 -10.23 13.36 -9.14
C GLY A 824 -11.05 12.06 -9.17
N CYS A 825 -10.82 11.18 -8.20
CA CYS A 825 -11.48 9.87 -8.15
C CYS A 825 -12.96 9.95 -7.74
N SER A 826 -13.33 10.97 -6.96
CA SER A 826 -14.72 11.23 -6.54
C SER A 826 -15.39 9.97 -5.97
N LEU A 827 -16.58 9.61 -6.46
CA LEU A 827 -17.39 8.48 -6.02
C LEU A 827 -16.72 7.11 -6.24
N CYS A 828 -15.74 6.99 -7.15
CA CYS A 828 -15.07 5.71 -7.46
C CYS A 828 -14.48 5.03 -6.22
N MET A 829 -13.99 5.83 -5.25
CA MET A 829 -13.48 5.30 -3.99
C MET A 829 -14.50 5.32 -2.84
N GLY A 830 -15.46 6.27 -2.86
CA GLY A 830 -16.45 6.45 -1.80
C GLY A 830 -15.88 6.83 -0.43
N ASN A 831 -14.66 7.40 -0.38
CA ASN A 831 -14.00 7.79 0.87
C ASN A 831 -14.45 9.18 1.40
N GLN A 832 -15.06 10.00 0.52
CA GLN A 832 -15.49 11.37 0.75
C GLN A 832 -16.96 11.53 0.38
N ALA A 833 -17.26 11.96 -0.86
CA ALA A 833 -18.62 11.92 -1.36
C ALA A 833 -19.08 10.48 -1.55
N ARG A 834 -20.35 10.23 -1.23
CA ARG A 834 -21.03 8.95 -1.39
C ARG A 834 -22.43 9.17 -1.95
N VAL A 835 -22.97 8.16 -2.62
CA VAL A 835 -24.38 8.14 -3.06
C VAL A 835 -25.30 7.96 -1.85
N ARG A 836 -26.61 8.12 -2.06
CA ARG A 836 -27.58 7.81 -1.00
C ARG A 836 -27.53 6.33 -0.61
N PRO A 837 -27.78 6.00 0.67
CA PRO A 837 -27.88 4.60 1.09
C PRO A 837 -28.96 3.83 0.33
N GLU A 838 -28.78 2.52 0.19
CA GLU A 838 -29.79 1.57 -0.34
C GLU A 838 -30.34 1.94 -1.72
N THR A 839 -29.50 2.56 -2.54
CA THR A 839 -29.87 3.16 -3.81
C THR A 839 -29.30 2.37 -4.98
N ASN A 840 -30.02 2.30 -6.11
CA ASN A 840 -29.51 1.67 -7.33
C ASN A 840 -28.70 2.66 -8.16
N VAL A 841 -27.50 2.26 -8.56
CA VAL A 841 -26.55 3.13 -9.27
C VAL A 841 -26.06 2.47 -10.55
N LEU A 842 -25.97 3.22 -11.64
CA LEU A 842 -25.13 2.84 -12.79
C LEU A 842 -23.89 3.73 -12.85
N SER A 843 -22.72 3.11 -12.89
CA SER A 843 -21.44 3.78 -12.73
C SER A 843 -20.44 3.42 -13.83
N THR A 844 -19.65 4.38 -14.28
CA THR A 844 -18.48 4.14 -15.14
C THR A 844 -17.21 3.81 -14.35
N SER A 845 -17.27 3.73 -13.01
CA SER A 845 -16.12 3.37 -12.16
C SER A 845 -15.63 1.94 -12.39
N THR A 846 -14.54 1.55 -11.74
CA THR A 846 -13.96 0.20 -11.90
C THR A 846 -14.59 -0.85 -10.98
N ARG A 847 -15.14 -0.45 -9.83
CA ARG A 847 -15.62 -1.38 -8.79
C ARG A 847 -17.04 -1.09 -8.33
N ASN A 848 -17.77 -2.16 -8.05
CA ASN A 848 -19.12 -2.16 -7.52
C ASN A 848 -19.30 -3.03 -6.26
N PHE A 849 -18.22 -3.34 -5.53
CA PHE A 849 -18.29 -4.08 -4.27
C PHE A 849 -19.28 -3.45 -3.28
N ASP A 850 -19.80 -4.28 -2.38
CA ASP A 850 -20.67 -3.84 -1.29
C ASP A 850 -20.10 -2.62 -0.55
N ASN A 851 -20.96 -1.64 -0.32
CA ASN A 851 -20.66 -0.41 0.41
C ASN A 851 -19.57 0.48 -0.22
N ARG A 852 -19.10 0.19 -1.44
CA ARG A 852 -18.02 0.94 -2.09
C ARG A 852 -18.38 2.39 -2.36
N ILE A 853 -19.46 2.63 -3.11
CA ILE A 853 -19.88 3.98 -3.52
C ILE A 853 -20.86 4.59 -2.50
N GLY A 854 -21.64 3.75 -1.80
CA GLY A 854 -22.59 4.15 -0.76
C GLY A 854 -23.08 2.93 0.02
N ASP A 855 -23.58 3.15 1.23
CA ASP A 855 -23.99 2.07 2.14
C ASP A 855 -25.21 1.31 1.59
N GLY A 856 -25.11 0.00 1.43
CA GLY A 856 -26.18 -0.84 0.85
C GLY A 856 -26.53 -0.54 -0.62
N ALA A 857 -25.77 0.32 -1.31
CA ALA A 857 -26.05 0.67 -2.70
C ALA A 857 -25.83 -0.52 -3.64
N GLN A 858 -26.73 -0.70 -4.61
CA GLN A 858 -26.61 -1.74 -5.64
C GLN A 858 -26.05 -1.12 -6.92
N VAL A 859 -24.80 -1.44 -7.26
CA VAL A 859 -24.05 -0.70 -8.28
C VAL A 859 -23.82 -1.55 -9.53
N TYR A 860 -24.37 -1.14 -10.67
CA TYR A 860 -24.03 -1.65 -11.99
C TYR A 860 -22.81 -0.92 -12.56
N LEU A 861 -21.98 -1.62 -13.33
CA LEU A 861 -20.87 -1.02 -14.07
C LEU A 861 -21.13 -1.10 -15.58
N GLY A 862 -21.03 0.03 -16.29
CA GLY A 862 -21.27 0.10 -17.73
C GLY A 862 -20.55 1.24 -18.43
N SER A 863 -20.81 1.39 -19.74
CA SER A 863 -20.26 2.46 -20.58
C SER A 863 -20.82 3.83 -20.22
N ALA A 864 -20.11 4.90 -20.60
CA ALA A 864 -20.53 6.26 -20.31
C ALA A 864 -21.81 6.64 -21.06
N GLU A 865 -21.95 6.15 -22.29
CA GLU A 865 -23.11 6.35 -23.16
C GLU A 865 -24.35 5.67 -22.57
N LEU A 866 -24.23 4.41 -22.14
CA LEU A 866 -25.31 3.71 -21.46
C LEU A 866 -25.67 4.40 -20.15
N THR A 867 -24.67 4.82 -19.38
CA THR A 867 -24.86 5.56 -18.12
C THR A 867 -25.60 6.88 -18.33
N ALA A 868 -25.27 7.61 -19.39
CA ALA A 868 -25.93 8.87 -19.74
C ALA A 868 -27.40 8.66 -20.16
N ILE A 869 -27.68 7.62 -20.97
CA ILE A 869 -29.04 7.24 -21.38
C ILE A 869 -29.86 6.82 -20.16
N THR A 870 -29.33 5.95 -19.31
CA THR A 870 -29.98 5.54 -18.06
C THR A 870 -30.25 6.72 -17.15
N GLY A 871 -29.34 7.70 -17.07
CA GLY A 871 -29.54 8.93 -16.31
C GLY A 871 -30.75 9.75 -16.76
N LEU A 872 -31.09 9.72 -18.05
CA LEU A 872 -32.29 10.37 -18.57
C LEU A 872 -33.57 9.58 -18.29
N LEU A 873 -33.49 8.25 -18.44
CA LEU A 873 -34.66 7.37 -18.36
C LEU A 873 -35.04 6.96 -16.94
N GLY A 874 -34.11 7.03 -15.99
CA GLY A 874 -34.27 6.54 -14.61
C GLY A 874 -34.36 5.03 -14.46
N LYS A 875 -33.96 4.30 -15.49
CA LYS A 875 -33.89 2.84 -15.54
C LYS A 875 -32.90 2.38 -16.60
N LEU A 876 -32.47 1.13 -16.52
CA LEU A 876 -31.72 0.49 -17.61
C LEU A 876 -32.62 0.41 -18.87
N PRO A 877 -32.18 0.95 -20.02
CA PRO A 877 -32.98 0.95 -21.26
C PRO A 877 -33.18 -0.46 -21.82
N SER A 878 -34.16 -0.61 -22.71
CA SER A 878 -34.14 -1.76 -23.65
C SER A 878 -33.00 -1.59 -24.66
N VAL A 879 -32.61 -2.68 -25.32
CA VAL A 879 -31.58 -2.63 -26.38
C VAL A 879 -32.01 -1.69 -27.52
N ASP A 880 -33.28 -1.74 -27.90
CA ASP A 880 -33.84 -0.88 -28.95
C ASP A 880 -33.79 0.60 -28.54
N ASP A 881 -34.25 0.94 -27.32
CA ASP A 881 -34.19 2.32 -26.82
C ASP A 881 -32.74 2.85 -26.75
N TYR A 882 -31.80 1.98 -26.34
CA TYR A 882 -30.37 2.30 -26.32
C TYR A 882 -29.86 2.63 -27.73
N MET A 883 -30.07 1.71 -28.67
CA MET A 883 -29.60 1.86 -30.05
C MET A 883 -30.22 3.07 -30.74
N ASP A 884 -31.51 3.33 -30.51
CA ASP A 884 -32.21 4.49 -31.07
C ASP A 884 -31.59 5.81 -30.59
N ILE A 885 -31.28 5.93 -29.30
CA ILE A 885 -30.66 7.15 -28.76
C ILE A 885 -29.22 7.30 -29.26
N ILE A 886 -28.44 6.22 -29.29
CA ILE A 886 -27.07 6.23 -29.84
C ILE A 886 -27.07 6.70 -31.30
N ASN A 887 -27.91 6.10 -32.14
CA ASN A 887 -28.02 6.43 -33.56
C ASN A 887 -28.48 7.87 -33.80
N LYS A 888 -29.31 8.41 -32.91
CA LYS A 888 -29.82 9.78 -33.02
C LYS A 888 -28.85 10.84 -32.50
N LYS A 889 -28.13 10.57 -31.41
CA LYS A 889 -27.38 11.61 -30.65
C LYS A 889 -25.86 11.45 -30.76
N VAL A 890 -25.35 10.21 -30.80
CA VAL A 890 -23.92 9.92 -30.75
C VAL A 890 -23.36 9.65 -32.14
N THR A 891 -23.93 8.70 -32.89
CA THR A 891 -23.43 8.29 -34.22
C THR A 891 -23.20 9.45 -35.19
N PRO A 892 -24.10 10.45 -35.30
CA PRO A 892 -23.90 11.57 -36.23
C PRO A 892 -22.75 12.51 -35.84
N ASN A 893 -22.31 12.48 -34.58
CA ASN A 893 -21.28 13.37 -34.02
C ASN A 893 -20.01 12.61 -33.62
N LYS A 894 -19.84 11.35 -34.05
CA LYS A 894 -18.77 10.45 -33.59
C LYS A 894 -17.37 11.06 -33.72
N GLU A 895 -17.06 11.67 -34.85
CA GLU A 895 -15.75 12.28 -35.12
C GLU A 895 -15.45 13.49 -34.21
N GLU A 896 -16.47 14.24 -33.82
CA GLU A 896 -16.35 15.38 -32.88
C GLU A 896 -16.22 14.88 -31.43
N ILE A 897 -17.05 13.89 -31.06
CA ILE A 897 -17.11 13.33 -29.71
C ILE A 897 -15.76 12.73 -29.32
N TYR A 898 -15.23 11.81 -30.14
CA TYR A 898 -14.05 11.01 -29.79
C TYR A 898 -12.74 11.63 -30.26
N LYS A 899 -12.64 12.97 -30.23
CA LYS A 899 -11.37 13.69 -30.45
C LYS A 899 -10.59 13.84 -29.14
N TYR A 900 -9.52 13.07 -28.96
CA TYR A 900 -8.74 13.06 -27.72
C TYR A 900 -7.91 14.34 -27.50
N LEU A 901 -7.33 14.49 -26.30
CA LEU A 901 -6.48 15.63 -25.97
C LEU A 901 -5.05 15.43 -26.51
N GLU A 902 -4.68 16.26 -27.47
CA GLU A 902 -3.38 16.21 -28.15
C GLU A 902 -2.61 17.51 -27.89
N PHE A 903 -1.84 17.55 -26.81
CA PHE A 903 -1.26 18.80 -26.28
C PHE A 903 -0.26 19.47 -27.23
N ASP A 904 0.35 18.72 -28.14
CA ASP A 904 1.23 19.22 -29.20
C ASP A 904 0.47 19.90 -30.34
N LYS A 905 -0.81 19.52 -30.55
CA LYS A 905 -1.71 20.10 -31.55
C LYS A 905 -2.65 21.15 -30.94
N MET A 906 -2.74 21.21 -29.62
CA MET A 906 -3.43 22.27 -28.89
C MET A 906 -2.57 23.53 -28.86
N GLY A 907 -3.21 24.72 -28.88
CA GLY A 907 -2.52 26.00 -28.73
C GLY A 907 -1.94 26.19 -27.31
N LYS A 908 -1.84 27.43 -26.82
CA LYS A 908 -1.38 27.68 -25.44
C LYS A 908 -2.34 27.08 -24.41
N VAL A 909 -2.05 25.87 -23.93
CA VAL A 909 -2.71 25.24 -22.78
C VAL A 909 -2.15 25.87 -21.51
N LYS A 910 -3.01 26.34 -20.60
CA LYS A 910 -2.60 26.78 -19.25
C LYS A 910 -2.94 25.67 -18.25
N LEU A 911 -1.97 25.19 -17.46
CA LEU A 911 -2.22 24.24 -16.37
C LEU A 911 -2.37 24.96 -15.02
N THR A 912 -2.18 26.28 -14.95
CA THR A 912 -2.42 27.08 -13.74
C THR A 912 -3.91 27.34 -13.51
N TYR A 913 -4.41 27.10 -12.30
CA TYR A 913 -5.68 27.66 -11.83
C TYR A 913 -5.59 29.18 -11.87
N SER A 914 -6.52 29.84 -12.56
CA SER A 914 -6.71 31.29 -12.47
C SER A 914 -7.36 31.65 -11.14
#